data_AF-A0A182X1U4-F1
#
_entry.id   AF-A0A182X1U4-F1
#
_cell.length_a   1.000
_cell.length_b   1.000
_cell.length_c   1.000
_cell.angle_alpha   90.00
_cell.angle_beta   90.00
_cell.angle_gamma   90.00
#
_symmetry.space_group_name_H-M   'P 1'
#
loop_
_entity.id
_entity.type
_entity.pdbx_description
1 polymer ?
#
loop_
_entity_poly.entity_id
_entity_poly.type
_entity_poly.pdbx_seq_one_letter_code
_entity_poly.pdbx_strand_id
1 'polypeptide(L)'
;MNSNAPTKECQYGGDCYRVNPVHFREYAHPHIEKLLVKAASLSMVEIPDDVKVNKSVFTEQLKIVSSLFPHLSCDSTNPEKKPKQEPTTSKPPPVLASAGAVPSGSVPKANPKPSSADNKNSIEALFAERRAKMQATQQSKPAPESVVPAKQETYTPSRPTTSNNTGISLQKALPRDINSYFPVVAPRGQMAQKLAAAAPYNFFLTTITASKPTHAEPLSVTFQELLDSSLGELECSVQMNFMVDIGWLLAHYFFAGYENVPLLILYGDETPELRMVSQKKPNVTAVKVEIKTPFGVHHTKMGLYGYRDGSMRVVVSTANLYEDDWHNRTQGLWISPRLPAVPEGSDTTYGESRTDFRSSLLTYLDAYKLPQLQPWMARIRKTDFSDVKVFLVASVPGGHTNTAKGPLWGHPRLGYLLSQHAAPIDDSCPLVAQSSSIGSLGPSPESWVLGEIMASFRKDSAPVGIRRLPGFRMIYPSFSNVRQSHDGMMGGGCLPYVRSTHVKQEWLKDYLQQWCSRARHRNKAMPHIKTYCRWSHRGLYWFLLTSANLSKAAWGVYNKTGRFEKPLRINSYEAGVLFLPKLLLDENFFPMEANKKHPQFPMPYDAPQTQDTTTPDVLPTCPTEDESVNSEIVENPPPLFVAPRGRMADKLAASAPYNFFLSTVTDSQPTHTDPLSVTFQELLDPSLGELECSLQLTYMIDINWLLEQYSDAGYEQHPLLILYGDESELETISDKQPNVTAIKIKTKTGFGLHHTKMGLYGYCDGSMRVVVSTANLYENDWYNRTQGLWISPRLPAVSEGSDPTYGESSTDFRSSLLEYLGAYKLAKLESWMARIAETDFSAIKVFLVCSHPCGDYYIPDGPLWGHPRLGALLSQYATPIDATFPLVAQSSAIGEFGKSPQLWIQRQIMPSFGKDNEQQTIRRLPGFRLIYPSLANVLQSHDDICGGSCLPYSEEVHKQQKWLENYMYQWISRTRHRNKAMPHIKTYCRWTPEGLQWFLLTSANFSKSAWGITRYDKLLYINNYEAGVLFLPKILLDEDFLPMEPNGKHPQFPMPYDVPIMPYAPKDTPFFINYLRSEESESE
;
A
#
# COMPACT_ATOMS: atom_id res chain seq x y z
N MET A 1 2.94 53.01 6.67
CA MET A 1 2.69 51.69 6.06
C MET A 1 3.86 50.79 6.42
N ASN A 2 3.67 49.74 7.22
CA ASN A 2 4.75 48.81 7.58
C ASN A 2 4.41 47.41 7.03
N SER A 3 4.95 47.08 5.86
CA SER A 3 4.81 45.76 5.24
C SER A 3 5.58 44.72 6.04
N ASN A 4 4.87 43.89 6.80
CA ASN A 4 5.46 42.79 7.57
C ASN A 4 5.67 41.51 6.74
N ALA A 5 5.33 41.58 5.44
CA ALA A 5 5.55 40.55 4.42
C ALA A 5 7.04 40.42 4.06
N PRO A 6 7.53 39.21 3.77
CA PRO A 6 8.92 38.96 3.43
C PRO A 6 9.33 39.55 2.07
N THR A 7 10.60 39.93 1.96
CA THR A 7 11.16 40.58 0.75
C THR A 7 12.07 39.65 -0.08
N LYS A 8 12.23 38.39 0.32
CA LYS A 8 12.86 37.34 -0.51
C LYS A 8 11.81 36.37 -1.00
N GLU A 9 11.72 36.19 -2.31
CA GLU A 9 10.89 35.14 -2.91
C GLU A 9 11.44 33.74 -2.62
N CYS A 10 10.54 32.75 -2.57
CA CYS A 10 10.90 31.35 -2.41
C CYS A 10 11.62 30.83 -3.66
N GLN A 11 12.79 30.20 -3.47
CA GLN A 11 13.59 29.62 -4.56
C GLN A 11 12.91 28.45 -5.32
N TYR A 12 11.70 28.05 -4.92
CA TYR A 12 10.87 27.06 -5.61
C TYR A 12 9.65 27.67 -6.32
N GLY A 13 9.31 28.93 -6.08
CA GLY A 13 8.14 29.58 -6.70
C GLY A 13 6.86 28.73 -6.59
N GLY A 14 6.18 28.53 -7.71
CA GLY A 14 4.97 27.68 -7.83
C GLY A 14 5.21 26.17 -7.78
N ASP A 15 6.47 25.73 -7.67
CA ASP A 15 6.87 24.34 -7.42
C ASP A 15 7.10 24.08 -5.90
N CYS A 16 6.72 25.03 -5.04
CA CYS A 16 6.85 24.90 -3.58
C CYS A 16 5.69 24.12 -2.97
N TYR A 17 5.97 22.98 -2.35
CA TYR A 17 4.98 22.07 -1.73
C TYR A 17 4.87 22.23 -0.18
N ARG A 18 5.64 23.13 0.44
CA ARG A 18 5.72 23.19 1.91
C ARG A 18 4.42 23.73 2.52
N VAL A 19 3.84 23.02 3.49
CA VAL A 19 2.68 23.48 4.30
C VAL A 19 3.07 23.89 5.73
N ASN A 20 4.37 24.13 6.00
CA ASN A 20 4.76 24.71 7.29
C ASN A 20 4.54 26.23 7.22
N PRO A 21 3.69 26.83 8.11
CA PRO A 21 3.39 28.26 8.09
C PRO A 21 4.62 29.17 8.09
N VAL A 22 5.68 28.73 8.73
CA VAL A 22 6.96 29.44 8.76
C VAL A 22 7.43 29.85 7.39
N HIS A 23 7.42 28.90 6.46
CA HIS A 23 8.00 29.06 5.15
C HIS A 23 7.40 30.26 4.39
N PHE A 24 6.22 30.74 4.80
CA PHE A 24 5.49 31.86 4.23
C PHE A 24 5.63 33.19 4.99
N ARG A 25 5.80 33.21 6.34
CA ARG A 25 6.30 34.44 7.01
C ARG A 25 7.80 34.67 6.75
N GLU A 26 8.47 33.68 6.16
CA GLU A 26 9.86 33.69 5.74
C GLU A 26 10.08 34.06 4.28
N TYR A 27 9.55 33.27 3.33
CA TYR A 27 9.73 33.48 1.90
C TYR A 27 8.43 33.97 1.28
N ALA A 28 8.52 35.01 0.46
CA ALA A 28 7.40 35.45 -0.36
C ALA A 28 7.05 34.38 -1.40
N HIS A 29 5.76 34.19 -1.62
CA HIS A 29 5.20 33.34 -2.66
C HIS A 29 4.26 34.19 -3.51
N PRO A 30 4.79 35.04 -4.43
CA PRO A 30 3.99 36.08 -5.10
C PRO A 30 2.84 35.55 -5.95
N HIS A 31 2.87 34.27 -6.32
CA HIS A 31 1.78 33.60 -7.03
C HIS A 31 0.60 33.28 -6.09
N ILE A 32 0.85 32.96 -4.81
CA ILE A 32 -0.18 32.79 -3.78
C ILE A 32 -0.69 34.16 -3.30
N GLU A 33 0.24 35.07 -3.02
CA GLU A 33 -0.07 36.43 -2.55
C GLU A 33 -0.91 37.22 -3.55
N LYS A 34 -0.63 37.12 -4.86
CA LYS A 34 -1.43 37.77 -5.92
C LYS A 34 -2.80 37.14 -6.12
N LEU A 35 -3.02 35.88 -5.70
CA LEU A 35 -4.34 35.26 -5.70
C LEU A 35 -5.16 35.78 -4.51
N LEU A 36 -4.56 35.85 -3.32
CA LEU A 36 -5.19 36.42 -2.13
C LEU A 36 -5.57 37.89 -2.34
N VAL A 37 -4.64 38.74 -2.79
CA VAL A 37 -4.87 40.18 -3.05
C VAL A 37 -5.93 40.44 -4.14
N LYS A 38 -6.26 39.44 -4.97
CA LYS A 38 -7.34 39.51 -5.96
C LYS A 38 -8.68 38.97 -5.48
N ALA A 39 -8.71 38.16 -4.43
CA ALA A 39 -9.93 37.57 -3.88
C ALA A 39 -10.51 38.46 -2.78
N ALA A 40 -11.84 38.58 -2.72
CA ALA A 40 -12.51 39.35 -1.68
C ALA A 40 -12.46 38.65 -0.30
N SER A 41 -12.29 37.33 -0.29
CA SER A 41 -12.08 36.52 0.90
C SER A 41 -11.40 35.20 0.51
N LEU A 42 -10.77 34.52 1.47
CA LEU A 42 -10.04 33.27 1.24
C LEU A 42 -10.86 32.17 0.55
N SER A 43 -12.16 32.05 0.84
CA SER A 43 -13.05 31.06 0.23
C SER A 43 -13.41 31.36 -1.24
N MET A 44 -13.06 32.54 -1.74
CA MET A 44 -13.24 32.97 -3.14
C MET A 44 -11.92 32.95 -3.94
N VAL A 45 -10.84 32.37 -3.40
CA VAL A 45 -9.60 32.18 -4.15
C VAL A 45 -9.73 31.00 -5.11
N GLU A 46 -9.94 31.28 -6.39
CA GLU A 46 -9.81 30.26 -7.43
C GLU A 46 -8.35 29.81 -7.58
N ILE A 47 -8.09 28.54 -7.25
CA ILE A 47 -6.76 27.91 -7.39
C ILE A 47 -6.50 27.63 -8.89
N PRO A 48 -5.43 28.19 -9.49
CA PRO A 48 -5.13 27.94 -10.90
C PRO A 48 -4.91 26.46 -11.23
N ASP A 49 -5.38 26.02 -12.40
CA ASP A 49 -5.22 24.64 -12.86
C ASP A 49 -3.76 24.27 -13.21
N ASP A 50 -2.88 25.25 -13.41
CA ASP A 50 -1.45 25.07 -13.70
C ASP A 50 -0.54 25.10 -12.45
N VAL A 51 -1.13 25.11 -11.25
CA VAL A 51 -0.38 24.91 -9.99
C VAL A 51 0.33 23.55 -10.03
N LYS A 52 1.66 23.58 -9.88
CA LYS A 52 2.54 22.43 -10.12
C LYS A 52 2.72 21.50 -8.92
N VAL A 53 2.12 21.84 -7.78
CA VAL A 53 2.10 21.02 -6.56
C VAL A 53 0.67 20.53 -6.31
N ASN A 54 0.51 19.51 -5.45
CA ASN A 54 -0.83 18.94 -5.21
C ASN A 54 -1.82 20.03 -4.75
N LYS A 55 -3.03 20.04 -5.31
CA LYS A 55 -4.03 21.07 -4.99
C LYS A 55 -4.46 21.06 -3.52
N SER A 56 -4.40 19.94 -2.80
CA SER A 56 -4.63 19.93 -1.34
C SER A 56 -3.55 20.72 -0.61
N VAL A 57 -2.29 20.43 -0.91
CA VAL A 57 -1.10 21.16 -0.42
C VAL A 57 -1.22 22.64 -0.72
N PHE A 58 -1.56 23.04 -1.95
CA PHE A 58 -1.71 24.44 -2.32
C PHE A 58 -2.91 25.14 -1.64
N THR A 59 -4.00 24.42 -1.39
CA THR A 59 -5.14 24.93 -0.61
C THR A 59 -4.71 25.24 0.83
N GLU A 60 -3.92 24.35 1.44
CA GLU A 60 -3.42 24.57 2.79
C GLU A 60 -2.42 25.73 2.84
N GLN A 61 -1.54 25.84 1.83
CA GLN A 61 -0.66 27.01 1.66
C GLN A 61 -1.45 28.33 1.53
N LEU A 62 -2.59 28.33 0.85
CA LEU A 62 -3.46 29.51 0.74
C LEU A 62 -4.07 29.91 2.10
N LYS A 63 -4.65 28.97 2.84
CA LYS A 63 -5.15 29.21 4.21
C LYS A 63 -4.06 29.80 5.09
N ILE A 64 -2.87 29.19 5.00
CA ILE A 64 -1.66 29.59 5.70
C ILE A 64 -1.27 31.02 5.33
N VAL A 65 -0.95 31.34 4.06
CA VAL A 65 -0.53 32.70 3.66
C VAL A 65 -1.56 33.76 4.05
N SER A 66 -2.86 33.46 3.92
CA SER A 66 -3.95 34.35 4.33
C SER A 66 -3.98 34.62 5.84
N SER A 67 -3.90 33.57 6.67
CA SER A 67 -3.80 33.67 8.14
C SER A 67 -2.53 34.40 8.59
N LEU A 68 -1.45 34.22 7.83
CA LEU A 68 -0.16 34.80 8.15
C LEU A 68 -0.07 36.29 7.81
N PHE A 69 -0.79 36.74 6.78
CA PHE A 69 -0.86 38.12 6.31
C PHE A 69 -2.32 38.56 6.05
N PRO A 70 -3.15 38.79 7.09
CA PRO A 70 -4.57 39.11 6.90
C PRO A 70 -4.82 40.33 6.01
N HIS A 71 -3.91 41.31 6.00
CA HIS A 71 -3.95 42.48 5.11
C HIS A 71 -3.86 42.20 3.59
N LEU A 72 -3.71 40.93 3.19
CA LEU A 72 -3.82 40.48 1.79
C LEU A 72 -5.23 39.96 1.44
N SER A 73 -6.14 39.83 2.41
CA SER A 73 -7.59 39.54 2.25
C SER A 73 -8.38 40.76 2.74
N CYS A 74 -9.47 41.16 2.09
CA CYS A 74 -10.16 42.41 2.44
C CYS A 74 -11.24 42.28 3.54
N ASP A 75 -11.07 41.30 4.44
CA ASP A 75 -11.93 41.12 5.61
C ASP A 75 -11.64 42.18 6.70
N SER A 76 -12.53 43.15 6.84
CA SER A 76 -12.49 44.17 7.90
C SER A 76 -13.91 44.63 8.26
N THR A 77 -14.28 44.49 9.53
CA THR A 77 -15.67 44.55 10.02
C THR A 77 -16.13 45.95 10.45
N ASN A 78 -17.44 46.18 10.47
CA ASN A 78 -18.12 47.03 11.47
C ASN A 78 -19.66 46.75 11.52
N PRO A 79 -20.39 47.12 12.59
CA PRO A 79 -21.64 46.44 12.98
C PRO A 79 -22.91 47.32 13.11
N GLU A 80 -23.97 46.68 13.64
CA GLU A 80 -25.28 47.21 14.13
C GLU A 80 -26.41 47.57 13.15
N LYS A 81 -27.52 46.79 13.18
CA LYS A 81 -28.79 47.21 13.84
C LYS A 81 -29.84 46.08 13.93
N LYS A 82 -30.93 46.34 14.67
CA LYS A 82 -31.94 45.38 15.15
C LYS A 82 -33.13 45.12 14.17
N PRO A 83 -33.85 43.99 14.29
CA PRO A 83 -34.84 43.51 13.29
C PRO A 83 -36.30 43.92 13.58
N LYS A 84 -37.19 43.77 12.58
CA LYS A 84 -38.65 43.55 12.79
C LYS A 84 -39.44 43.13 11.52
N GLN A 85 -40.35 42.18 11.71
CA GLN A 85 -41.68 41.95 11.08
C GLN A 85 -41.83 41.70 9.55
N GLU A 86 -42.49 40.57 9.26
CA GLU A 86 -43.33 40.26 8.08
C GLU A 86 -44.64 41.11 8.07
N PRO A 87 -45.55 41.11 7.04
CA PRO A 87 -45.78 40.05 6.04
C PRO A 87 -46.32 40.42 4.62
N THR A 88 -46.73 39.38 3.87
CA THR A 88 -47.80 39.30 2.83
C THR A 88 -47.62 39.75 1.36
N THR A 89 -47.66 38.74 0.47
CA THR A 89 -48.52 38.57 -0.76
C THR A 89 -48.18 39.10 -2.18
N SER A 90 -48.69 38.32 -3.17
CA SER A 90 -49.05 38.63 -4.59
C SER A 90 -47.99 38.83 -5.70
N LYS A 91 -47.63 37.70 -6.35
CA LYS A 91 -47.80 37.35 -7.81
C LYS A 91 -48.62 38.31 -8.73
N PRO A 92 -48.54 38.23 -10.10
CA PRO A 92 -47.56 37.56 -10.99
C PRO A 92 -47.16 38.42 -12.28
N PRO A 93 -47.15 38.02 -13.60
CA PRO A 93 -46.17 38.53 -14.59
C PRO A 93 -46.76 39.24 -15.85
N PRO A 94 -45.92 39.68 -16.82
CA PRO A 94 -45.74 38.96 -18.12
C PRO A 94 -44.25 38.85 -18.56
N VAL A 95 -43.73 38.02 -19.50
CA VAL A 95 -44.18 37.12 -20.61
C VAL A 95 -43.85 37.63 -22.03
N LEU A 96 -43.09 36.81 -22.82
CA LEU A 96 -42.82 36.87 -24.28
C LEU A 96 -42.01 38.08 -24.82
N ALA A 97 -41.23 38.06 -25.93
CA ALA A 97 -40.65 37.07 -26.87
C ALA A 97 -39.47 37.80 -27.61
N SER A 98 -38.56 37.30 -28.48
CA SER A 98 -38.09 36.03 -29.04
C SER A 98 -37.15 36.33 -30.24
N ALA A 99 -36.32 35.37 -30.68
CA ALA A 99 -35.70 35.24 -32.02
C ALA A 99 -34.49 36.13 -32.44
N GLY A 100 -33.56 35.51 -33.21
CA GLY A 100 -32.34 36.08 -33.80
C GLY A 100 -31.27 34.99 -34.04
N ALA A 101 -30.66 34.90 -35.22
CA ALA A 101 -29.92 33.69 -35.67
C ALA A 101 -28.39 33.83 -35.90
N VAL A 102 -27.74 32.66 -35.97
CA VAL A 102 -26.34 32.31 -36.33
C VAL A 102 -26.01 32.54 -37.84
N PRO A 103 -24.81 32.24 -38.45
CA PRO A 103 -23.61 31.50 -37.98
C PRO A 103 -22.19 32.03 -38.38
N SER A 104 -21.13 31.26 -37.99
CA SER A 104 -19.79 31.08 -38.61
C SER A 104 -18.67 32.11 -38.33
N GLY A 105 -17.36 31.73 -38.29
CA GLY A 105 -16.76 30.38 -38.32
C GLY A 105 -15.20 30.35 -38.43
N SER A 106 -14.64 29.12 -38.53
CA SER A 106 -13.21 28.75 -38.82
C SER A 106 -12.14 28.84 -37.71
N VAL A 107 -11.05 28.07 -37.86
CA VAL A 107 -10.16 27.53 -36.77
C VAL A 107 -8.63 27.68 -37.13
N PRO A 108 -7.59 26.96 -36.59
CA PRO A 108 -6.38 27.59 -36.05
C PRO A 108 -5.04 27.18 -36.73
N LYS A 109 -3.85 27.47 -36.14
CA LYS A 109 -2.80 26.45 -35.86
C LYS A 109 -1.54 26.89 -35.07
N ALA A 110 -0.83 25.87 -34.58
CA ALA A 110 0.27 25.83 -33.61
C ALA A 110 1.72 25.83 -34.20
N ASN A 111 2.71 25.77 -33.30
CA ASN A 111 4.17 25.61 -33.57
C ASN A 111 4.61 24.15 -33.90
N PRO A 112 5.77 23.97 -34.58
CA PRO A 112 6.63 22.76 -34.55
C PRO A 112 7.89 22.95 -33.66
N LYS A 113 8.47 21.98 -32.92
CA LYS A 113 9.11 20.65 -33.24
C LYS A 113 10.53 20.71 -33.85
N PRO A 114 11.50 19.99 -33.23
CA PRO A 114 12.12 18.74 -33.77
C PRO A 114 12.05 17.56 -32.73
N SER A 115 12.14 16.23 -32.97
CA SER A 115 12.84 15.30 -33.90
C SER A 115 14.28 14.91 -33.47
N SER A 116 14.57 13.74 -32.86
CA SER A 116 14.70 12.35 -33.39
C SER A 116 15.91 12.12 -34.31
N ALA A 117 16.71 11.05 -34.27
CA ALA A 117 16.91 9.88 -33.37
C ALA A 117 18.34 9.29 -33.68
N ASP A 118 18.86 8.10 -33.33
CA ASP A 118 18.45 6.88 -32.59
C ASP A 118 19.74 6.12 -32.15
N ASN A 119 19.68 4.97 -31.41
CA ASN A 119 20.73 3.93 -31.44
C ASN A 119 20.43 2.60 -30.67
N LYS A 120 20.85 1.46 -31.24
CA LYS A 120 20.96 0.15 -30.55
C LYS A 120 22.40 -0.13 -30.10
N ASN A 121 22.71 0.10 -28.81
CA ASN A 121 23.80 -0.53 -28.04
C ASN A 121 23.74 -0.11 -26.55
N SER A 122 22.54 -0.18 -25.95
CA SER A 122 22.09 0.78 -24.93
C SER A 122 22.32 0.43 -23.45
N ILE A 123 23.24 -0.49 -23.10
CA ILE A 123 23.58 -0.76 -21.68
C ILE A 123 25.09 -0.63 -21.42
N GLU A 124 25.95 -1.45 -22.04
CA GLU A 124 27.40 -1.33 -21.80
C GLU A 124 27.98 -0.01 -22.33
N ALA A 125 27.53 0.46 -23.50
CA ALA A 125 27.90 1.80 -23.98
C ALA A 125 27.39 2.89 -23.02
N LEU A 126 26.19 2.73 -22.44
CA LEU A 126 25.62 3.70 -21.48
C LEU A 126 26.38 3.72 -20.14
N PHE A 127 26.96 2.60 -19.70
CA PHE A 127 27.86 2.55 -18.54
C PHE A 127 29.29 3.01 -18.84
N ALA A 128 29.78 2.82 -20.07
CA ALA A 128 31.05 3.39 -20.53
C ALA A 128 30.95 4.92 -20.68
N GLU A 129 29.86 5.41 -21.28
CA GLU A 129 29.54 6.83 -21.47
C GLU A 129 29.30 7.54 -20.14
N ARG A 130 28.62 6.90 -19.17
CA ARG A 130 28.54 7.41 -17.79
C ARG A 130 29.90 7.53 -17.11
N ARG A 131 30.82 6.56 -17.31
CA ARG A 131 32.20 6.65 -16.80
C ARG A 131 32.98 7.78 -17.48
N ALA A 132 32.92 7.88 -18.80
CA ALA A 132 33.56 8.95 -19.56
C ALA A 132 33.05 10.34 -19.17
N LYS A 133 31.72 10.53 -19.03
CA LYS A 133 31.12 11.80 -18.61
C LYS A 133 31.48 12.19 -17.17
N MET A 134 31.55 11.24 -16.23
CA MET A 134 32.01 11.53 -14.87
C MET A 134 33.50 11.87 -14.80
N GLN A 135 34.36 11.29 -15.67
CA GLN A 135 35.78 11.68 -15.74
C GLN A 135 35.99 13.03 -16.44
N ALA A 136 35.28 13.29 -17.55
CA ALA A 136 35.34 14.56 -18.27
C ALA A 136 34.92 15.76 -17.41
N THR A 137 33.99 15.57 -16.47
CA THR A 137 33.53 16.65 -15.56
C THR A 137 34.57 17.05 -14.51
N GLN A 138 35.72 16.36 -14.42
CA GLN A 138 36.89 16.78 -13.63
C GLN A 138 38.02 17.40 -14.48
N GLN A 139 37.87 17.50 -15.81
CA GLN A 139 38.90 17.99 -16.74
C GLN A 139 38.41 19.14 -17.65
N SER A 140 37.76 20.15 -17.08
CA SER A 140 37.39 21.39 -17.79
C SER A 140 37.55 22.67 -16.95
N LYS A 141 38.62 22.76 -16.14
CA LYS A 141 39.17 24.07 -15.73
C LYS A 141 40.04 24.63 -16.88
N PRO A 142 39.79 25.85 -17.37
CA PRO A 142 40.80 26.60 -18.11
C PRO A 142 42.00 26.94 -17.21
N ALA A 143 43.20 26.94 -17.78
CA ALA A 143 44.44 27.40 -17.14
C ALA A 143 44.71 28.89 -17.48
N PRO A 144 45.64 29.58 -16.79
CA PRO A 144 45.70 31.05 -16.79
C PRO A 144 46.75 31.64 -17.74
N GLU A 145 46.60 32.94 -18.04
CA GLU A 145 47.71 33.80 -18.50
C GLU A 145 47.78 35.13 -17.70
N SER A 146 49.02 35.47 -17.34
CA SER A 146 49.68 36.78 -17.06
C SER A 146 48.89 38.11 -17.03
N VAL A 147 49.25 39.15 -16.22
CA VAL A 147 50.28 39.31 -15.16
C VAL A 147 50.07 40.64 -14.37
N VAL A 148 50.15 40.62 -13.00
CA VAL A 148 50.86 41.56 -12.06
C VAL A 148 50.65 43.12 -12.17
N PRO A 149 50.62 43.92 -11.06
CA PRO A 149 50.29 43.66 -9.63
C PRO A 149 49.54 44.81 -8.87
N ALA A 150 49.41 44.66 -7.54
CA ALA A 150 49.25 45.72 -6.52
C ALA A 150 47.87 46.42 -6.42
N LYS A 151 47.48 47.03 -5.29
CA LYS A 151 48.19 47.33 -4.02
C LYS A 151 47.49 46.73 -2.79
N GLN A 152 48.20 46.76 -1.66
CA GLN A 152 47.58 46.68 -0.32
C GLN A 152 46.76 47.95 -0.06
N GLU A 153 45.64 47.84 0.65
CA GLU A 153 45.15 48.94 1.49
C GLU A 153 44.39 48.41 2.72
N THR A 154 44.37 49.19 3.79
CA THR A 154 44.01 48.75 5.15
C THR A 154 42.54 48.99 5.49
N TYR A 155 41.94 48.08 6.29
CA TYR A 155 40.69 48.36 6.99
C TYR A 155 40.79 48.14 8.50
N THR A 156 41.05 49.23 9.22
CA THR A 156 40.69 49.42 10.64
C THR A 156 39.26 49.98 10.75
N PRO A 157 38.60 49.90 11.93
CA PRO A 157 37.15 49.74 11.96
C PRO A 157 36.32 51.03 11.82
N SER A 158 35.19 50.93 11.13
CA SER A 158 34.08 51.88 11.16
C SER A 158 32.78 51.19 11.61
N ARG A 159 31.83 51.98 12.14
CA ARG A 159 30.61 51.47 12.81
C ARG A 159 29.62 50.80 11.84
N PRO A 160 28.78 49.86 12.35
CA PRO A 160 27.91 49.07 11.49
C PRO A 160 26.78 49.90 10.87
N THR A 161 26.69 49.88 9.54
CA THR A 161 25.46 50.17 8.80
C THR A 161 24.73 48.86 8.50
N THR A 162 23.39 48.90 8.56
CA THR A 162 22.53 47.72 8.49
C THR A 162 22.58 47.03 7.12
N SER A 163 23.05 45.79 7.07
CA SER A 163 22.81 44.89 5.94
C SER A 163 21.58 44.02 6.20
N ASN A 164 20.76 43.79 5.19
CA ASN A 164 19.46 43.14 5.37
C ASN A 164 19.61 41.63 5.61
N ASN A 165 19.46 41.23 6.87
CA ASN A 165 19.34 39.82 7.22
C ASN A 165 18.10 39.22 6.53
N THR A 166 18.32 38.10 5.86
CA THR A 166 17.29 37.39 5.10
C THR A 166 17.26 35.89 5.44
N GLY A 167 17.77 35.55 6.64
CA GLY A 167 17.16 34.61 7.59
C GLY A 167 15.96 35.32 8.24
N ILE A 168 14.69 35.15 7.85
CA ILE A 168 14.00 33.89 7.61
C ILE A 168 14.11 33.03 8.89
N SER A 169 13.08 33.15 9.75
CA SER A 169 13.03 32.61 11.12
C SER A 169 11.68 31.97 11.43
N LEU A 170 11.75 30.78 12.06
CA LEU A 170 10.59 29.94 12.36
C LEU A 170 9.70 30.52 13.47
N GLN A 171 10.25 31.35 14.36
CA GLN A 171 9.49 32.07 15.41
C GLN A 171 8.21 32.76 14.93
N LYS A 172 8.19 33.26 13.68
CA LYS A 172 7.19 34.24 13.28
C LYS A 172 5.82 33.65 13.02
N ALA A 173 5.66 32.35 12.72
CA ALA A 173 4.52 31.87 11.92
C ALA A 173 3.63 30.77 12.47
N LEU A 174 4.19 29.73 13.08
CA LEU A 174 3.38 28.65 13.63
C LEU A 174 2.48 29.20 14.74
N PRO A 175 1.24 28.69 14.89
CA PRO A 175 0.47 28.83 16.12
C PRO A 175 1.36 28.56 17.33
N ARG A 176 1.26 29.39 18.37
CA ARG A 176 2.06 29.20 19.60
C ARG A 176 1.59 28.02 20.43
N ASP A 177 0.38 27.53 20.18
CA ASP A 177 -0.10 26.30 20.77
C ASP A 177 0.48 25.09 20.04
N ILE A 178 1.01 24.16 20.83
CA ILE A 178 1.57 22.88 20.40
C ILE A 178 0.48 21.80 20.27
N ASN A 179 -0.64 21.96 20.98
CA ASN A 179 -1.75 21.00 20.99
C ASN A 179 -2.56 21.02 19.68
N SER A 180 -2.41 22.05 18.84
CA SER A 180 -2.96 22.08 17.48
C SER A 180 -2.09 21.38 16.44
N TYR A 181 -1.00 20.72 16.85
CA TYR A 181 -0.06 20.01 15.98
C TYR A 181 0.25 18.58 16.40
N PHE A 182 0.10 18.24 17.68
CA PHE A 182 0.30 16.88 18.18
C PHE A 182 -0.87 16.50 19.11
N PRO A 183 -1.53 15.35 18.89
CA PRO A 183 -2.75 14.99 19.64
C PRO A 183 -2.47 14.61 21.11
N VAL A 184 -1.22 14.36 21.46
CA VAL A 184 -0.77 14.16 22.85
C VAL A 184 0.51 14.95 23.09
N VAL A 185 0.47 15.90 24.04
CA VAL A 185 1.62 16.72 24.43
C VAL A 185 1.93 16.50 25.90
N ALA A 186 3.13 16.01 26.20
CA ALA A 186 3.59 15.84 27.57
C ALA A 186 3.96 17.19 28.24
N PRO A 187 3.84 17.32 29.57
CA PRO A 187 4.28 18.51 30.29
C PRO A 187 5.79 18.79 30.12
N ARG A 188 6.13 20.02 29.72
CA ARG A 188 7.52 20.47 29.56
C ARG A 188 8.28 20.49 30.89
N GLY A 189 9.58 20.26 30.83
CA GLY A 189 10.52 20.33 31.95
C GLY A 189 10.59 19.05 32.80
N GLN A 190 9.85 17.99 32.46
CA GLN A 190 9.71 16.79 33.31
C GLN A 190 10.50 15.57 32.83
N MET A 191 11.02 15.55 31.59
CA MET A 191 11.61 14.33 31.04
C MET A 191 12.88 13.88 31.77
N ALA A 192 13.69 14.79 32.30
CA ALA A 192 14.85 14.41 33.13
C ALA A 192 14.44 13.67 34.42
N GLN A 193 13.33 14.06 35.04
CA GLN A 193 12.78 13.36 36.21
C GLN A 193 12.19 12.00 35.81
N LYS A 194 11.43 11.94 34.71
CA LYS A 194 10.90 10.68 34.15
C LYS A 194 12.02 9.70 33.80
N LEU A 195 13.11 10.19 33.20
CA LEU A 195 14.30 9.41 32.86
C LEU A 195 15.07 8.92 34.10
N ALA A 196 15.18 9.75 35.14
CA ALA A 196 15.77 9.33 36.41
C ALA A 196 14.91 8.25 37.11
N ALA A 197 13.58 8.36 37.04
CA ALA A 197 12.65 7.38 37.60
C ALA A 197 12.61 6.04 36.81
N ALA A 198 12.98 6.06 35.52
CA ALA A 198 13.10 4.86 34.69
C ALA A 198 14.42 4.07 34.91
N ALA A 199 15.33 4.58 35.76
CA ALA A 199 16.54 3.86 36.14
C ALA A 199 16.20 2.55 36.90
N PRO A 200 16.99 1.47 36.73
CA PRO A 200 18.24 1.41 35.98
C PRO A 200 18.07 1.13 34.47
N TYR A 201 16.85 0.86 34.00
CA TYR A 201 16.64 0.35 32.64
C TYR A 201 16.64 1.44 31.56
N ASN A 202 16.04 2.59 31.84
CA ASN A 202 15.80 3.67 30.87
C ASN A 202 15.13 3.19 29.56
N PHE A 203 14.28 2.16 29.67
CA PHE A 203 13.49 1.61 28.57
C PHE A 203 12.08 2.18 28.61
N PHE A 204 11.63 2.68 27.46
CA PHE A 204 10.34 3.36 27.28
C PHE A 204 9.60 2.75 26.09
N LEU A 205 8.29 2.95 26.07
CA LEU A 205 7.44 2.72 24.91
C LEU A 205 6.93 4.05 24.34
N THR A 206 6.48 4.08 23.10
CA THR A 206 5.70 5.23 22.61
C THR A 206 4.40 5.38 23.39
N THR A 207 4.04 6.62 23.74
CA THR A 207 2.66 6.98 24.08
C THR A 207 1.75 6.64 22.91
N ILE A 208 0.53 6.16 23.17
CA ILE A 208 -0.45 5.74 22.16
C ILE A 208 -1.63 6.71 22.18
N THR A 209 -1.89 7.41 21.08
CA THR A 209 -2.94 8.43 20.99
C THR A 209 -4.31 7.89 21.44
N ALA A 210 -4.74 6.77 20.87
CA ALA A 210 -6.04 6.17 21.19
C ALA A 210 -6.10 5.40 22.52
N SER A 211 -4.99 5.27 23.27
CA SER A 211 -4.94 4.58 24.56
C SER A 211 -4.52 5.54 25.67
N LYS A 212 -5.51 6.32 26.15
CA LYS A 212 -5.37 7.33 27.22
C LYS A 212 -4.59 6.87 28.47
N PRO A 213 -4.67 5.62 28.96
CA PRO A 213 -3.84 5.16 30.08
C PRO A 213 -2.33 5.32 29.83
N THR A 214 -1.88 5.19 28.57
CA THR A 214 -0.46 5.35 28.22
C THR A 214 0.02 6.80 28.34
N HIS A 215 -0.88 7.80 28.34
CA HIS A 215 -0.52 9.23 28.35
C HIS A 215 0.09 9.65 29.70
N ALA A 216 -0.36 9.02 30.80
CA ALA A 216 0.14 9.24 32.15
C ALA A 216 1.09 8.14 32.65
N GLU A 217 1.32 7.09 31.85
CA GLU A 217 2.20 5.98 32.22
C GLU A 217 3.67 6.47 32.32
N PRO A 218 4.38 6.24 33.44
CA PRO A 218 5.75 6.75 33.64
C PRO A 218 6.76 6.29 32.60
N LEU A 219 6.52 5.14 31.95
CA LEU A 219 7.41 4.54 30.95
C LEU A 219 6.88 4.67 29.50
N SER A 220 5.96 5.60 29.27
CA SER A 220 5.62 6.10 27.93
C SER A 220 6.37 7.39 27.60
N VAL A 221 6.72 7.60 26.32
CA VAL A 221 7.27 8.88 25.82
C VAL A 221 6.64 9.30 24.49
N THR A 222 6.50 10.61 24.34
CA THR A 222 6.28 11.33 23.07
C THR A 222 7.63 11.72 22.44
N PHE A 223 7.65 12.07 21.15
CA PHE A 223 8.89 12.57 20.53
C PHE A 223 9.35 13.92 21.16
N GLN A 224 8.40 14.76 21.60
CA GLN A 224 8.71 16.04 22.26
C GLN A 224 9.57 15.87 23.52
N GLU A 225 9.35 14.81 24.30
CA GLU A 225 10.11 14.55 25.51
C GLU A 225 11.60 14.29 25.22
N LEU A 226 11.95 13.75 24.04
CA LEU A 226 13.35 13.61 23.61
C LEU A 226 14.06 14.95 23.34
N LEU A 227 13.27 16.01 23.13
CA LEU A 227 13.72 17.39 22.93
C LEU A 227 13.41 18.29 24.15
N ASP A 228 13.01 17.72 25.29
CA ASP A 228 12.64 18.52 26.46
C ASP A 228 13.87 19.18 27.11
N SER A 229 13.76 20.46 27.44
CA SER A 229 14.88 21.27 27.92
C SER A 229 15.44 20.84 29.27
N SER A 230 14.70 20.03 30.06
CA SER A 230 15.25 19.42 31.27
C SER A 230 16.38 18.42 31.00
N LEU A 231 16.46 17.86 29.78
CA LEU A 231 17.52 16.93 29.39
C LEU A 231 18.87 17.63 29.13
N GLY A 232 18.86 18.95 28.91
CA GLY A 232 20.01 19.80 28.57
C GLY A 232 19.67 20.79 27.45
N GLU A 233 20.40 21.92 27.34
CA GLU A 233 20.19 22.85 26.21
C GLU A 233 20.82 22.31 24.93
N LEU A 234 20.00 21.91 23.96
CA LEU A 234 20.44 21.26 22.73
C LEU A 234 21.32 22.20 21.86
N GLU A 235 22.51 21.72 21.53
CA GLU A 235 23.52 22.38 20.69
C GLU A 235 23.49 21.84 19.25
N CYS A 236 23.31 20.53 19.10
CA CYS A 236 23.25 19.84 17.81
C CYS A 236 22.60 18.45 17.95
N SER A 237 22.18 17.83 16.84
CA SER A 237 21.67 16.45 16.85
C SER A 237 21.89 15.67 15.55
N VAL A 238 21.84 14.34 15.64
CA VAL A 238 21.70 13.39 14.52
C VAL A 238 20.39 12.63 14.65
N GLN A 239 19.70 12.42 13.54
CA GLN A 239 18.57 11.51 13.42
C GLN A 239 18.85 10.48 12.33
N MET A 240 19.12 9.23 12.72
CA MET A 240 19.25 8.10 11.79
C MET A 240 17.90 7.39 11.70
N ASN A 241 17.36 7.20 10.50
CA ASN A 241 16.13 6.44 10.30
C ASN A 241 15.99 5.79 8.91
N PHE A 242 14.93 4.99 8.73
CA PHE A 242 14.50 4.49 7.43
C PHE A 242 13.64 5.53 6.71
N MET A 243 12.44 5.81 7.22
CA MET A 243 11.52 6.84 6.73
C MET A 243 11.52 8.06 7.65
N VAL A 244 11.43 9.27 7.07
CA VAL A 244 11.39 10.55 7.78
C VAL A 244 10.47 11.53 7.05
N ASP A 245 9.37 11.92 7.69
CA ASP A 245 8.68 13.17 7.34
C ASP A 245 9.47 14.34 7.95
N ILE A 246 10.07 15.12 7.07
CA ILE A 246 10.88 16.29 7.43
C ILE A 246 10.04 17.50 7.85
N GLY A 247 8.76 17.56 7.49
CA GLY A 247 7.79 18.53 7.99
C GLY A 247 7.47 18.26 9.46
N TRP A 248 6.98 17.05 9.75
CA TRP A 248 6.69 16.55 11.10
C TRP A 248 7.91 16.68 12.04
N LEU A 249 9.07 16.19 11.61
CA LEU A 249 10.30 16.26 12.40
C LEU A 249 10.74 17.72 12.69
N LEU A 250 10.64 18.62 11.72
CA LEU A 250 11.01 20.02 11.94
C LEU A 250 9.97 20.81 12.74
N ALA A 251 8.69 20.38 12.76
CA ALA A 251 7.70 20.91 13.68
C ALA A 251 8.06 20.55 15.13
N HIS A 252 8.47 19.31 15.40
CA HIS A 252 8.95 18.91 16.73
C HIS A 252 10.11 19.79 17.22
N TYR A 253 11.16 19.96 16.40
CA TYR A 253 12.30 20.82 16.72
C TYR A 253 11.92 22.29 16.90
N PHE A 254 10.96 22.81 16.12
CA PHE A 254 10.44 24.16 16.32
C PHE A 254 9.78 24.31 17.69
N PHE A 255 8.81 23.46 18.03
CA PHE A 255 8.04 23.61 19.26
C PHE A 255 8.88 23.40 20.52
N ALA A 256 9.97 22.64 20.45
CA ALA A 256 10.97 22.52 21.51
C ALA A 256 11.84 23.79 21.69
N GLY A 257 11.86 24.72 20.72
CA GLY A 257 12.73 25.90 20.70
C GLY A 257 14.06 25.69 19.98
N TYR A 258 14.26 24.53 19.35
CA TYR A 258 15.50 24.13 18.67
C TYR A 258 15.41 24.28 17.14
N GLU A 259 14.62 25.26 16.69
CA GLU A 259 14.27 25.53 15.29
C GLU A 259 15.50 25.72 14.36
N ASN A 260 16.57 26.33 14.91
CA ASN A 260 17.82 26.71 14.26
C ASN A 260 19.02 25.82 14.65
N VAL A 261 18.80 24.78 15.46
CA VAL A 261 19.87 23.87 15.90
C VAL A 261 20.38 23.02 14.74
N PRO A 262 21.71 22.81 14.60
CA PRO A 262 22.28 21.85 13.65
C PRO A 262 21.70 20.43 13.77
N LEU A 263 21.13 19.93 12.68
CA LEU A 263 20.45 18.64 12.58
C LEU A 263 20.99 17.85 11.37
N LEU A 264 21.73 16.77 11.63
CA LEU A 264 22.13 15.78 10.63
C LEU A 264 21.04 14.69 10.53
N ILE A 265 20.62 14.33 9.32
CA ILE A 265 19.63 13.27 9.08
C ILE A 265 20.25 12.23 8.16
N LEU A 266 20.31 10.97 8.60
CA LEU A 266 20.68 9.83 7.75
C LEU A 266 19.42 9.02 7.47
N TYR A 267 18.97 9.01 6.21
CA TYR A 267 17.72 8.37 5.81
C TYR A 267 17.93 7.20 4.83
N GLY A 268 17.05 6.21 4.88
CA GLY A 268 17.05 5.07 3.96
C GLY A 268 16.19 5.32 2.71
N ASP A 269 14.95 5.74 2.92
CA ASP A 269 14.01 6.09 1.85
C ASP A 269 13.96 7.61 1.60
N GLU A 270 13.74 8.02 0.36
CA GLU A 270 13.96 9.40 -0.11
C GLU A 270 12.71 10.08 -0.63
N THR A 271 12.23 11.07 0.11
CA THR A 271 11.24 12.04 -0.36
C THR A 271 11.93 13.23 -1.05
N PRO A 272 11.28 13.89 -2.03
CA PRO A 272 11.72 15.19 -2.55
C PRO A 272 12.03 16.22 -1.44
N GLU A 273 11.26 16.13 -0.34
CA GLU A 273 11.31 17.02 0.81
C GLU A 273 12.65 16.89 1.54
N LEU A 274 13.06 15.66 1.83
CA LEU A 274 14.36 15.31 2.44
C LEU A 274 15.51 15.66 1.51
N ARG A 275 15.41 15.30 0.22
CA ARG A 275 16.45 15.55 -0.77
C ARG A 275 16.79 17.04 -0.90
N MET A 276 15.79 17.92 -0.72
CA MET A 276 15.98 19.36 -0.80
C MET A 276 16.25 20.06 0.55
N VAL A 277 15.98 19.45 1.72
CA VAL A 277 15.96 20.21 2.99
C VAL A 277 17.25 20.98 3.28
N SER A 278 18.41 20.38 2.97
CA SER A 278 19.74 20.99 3.14
C SER A 278 19.95 22.27 2.32
N GLN A 279 19.18 22.47 1.24
CA GLN A 279 19.16 23.69 0.43
C GLN A 279 18.17 24.74 0.96
N LYS A 280 17.15 24.32 1.74
CA LYS A 280 16.07 25.18 2.27
C LYS A 280 16.27 25.58 3.73
N LYS A 281 17.17 24.90 4.46
CA LYS A 281 17.54 25.17 5.85
C LYS A 281 19.02 24.85 6.07
N PRO A 282 19.93 25.84 6.12
CA PRO A 282 21.37 25.61 6.26
C PRO A 282 21.80 24.90 7.56
N ASN A 283 20.97 24.92 8.61
CA ASN A 283 21.21 24.15 9.83
C ASN A 283 20.85 22.65 9.70
N VAL A 284 20.12 22.25 8.66
CA VAL A 284 19.74 20.85 8.42
C VAL A 284 20.65 20.27 7.34
N THR A 285 21.20 19.09 7.58
CA THR A 285 21.96 18.32 6.58
C THR A 285 21.34 16.94 6.48
N ALA A 286 20.60 16.67 5.41
CA ALA A 286 20.04 15.34 5.15
C ALA A 286 20.87 14.59 4.11
N VAL A 287 21.14 13.30 4.36
CA VAL A 287 21.99 12.42 3.56
C VAL A 287 21.31 11.05 3.39
N LYS A 288 21.13 10.61 2.14
CA LYS A 288 20.66 9.26 1.83
C LYS A 288 21.78 8.25 2.10
N VAL A 289 21.47 7.15 2.77
CA VAL A 289 22.44 6.07 3.04
C VAL A 289 22.46 5.09 1.87
N GLU A 290 23.48 5.18 1.02
CA GLU A 290 23.67 4.24 -0.08
C GLU A 290 24.05 2.84 0.42
N ILE A 291 23.26 1.83 0.04
CA ILE A 291 23.54 0.42 0.34
C ILE A 291 23.86 -0.33 -0.94
N LYS A 292 25.04 -0.97 -0.96
CA LYS A 292 25.61 -1.61 -2.15
C LYS A 292 25.29 -3.11 -2.26
N THR A 293 24.70 -3.71 -1.23
CA THR A 293 24.23 -5.10 -1.21
C THR A 293 22.77 -5.19 -1.70
N PRO A 294 22.44 -6.12 -2.62
CA PRO A 294 21.06 -6.34 -3.06
C PRO A 294 20.10 -6.61 -1.90
N PHE A 295 18.90 -6.05 -1.97
CA PHE A 295 17.83 -6.16 -0.95
C PHE A 295 18.24 -5.67 0.45
N GLY A 296 19.21 -4.76 0.54
CA GLY A 296 19.65 -4.14 1.79
C GLY A 296 18.94 -2.83 2.08
N VAL A 297 18.60 -2.59 3.35
CA VAL A 297 17.84 -1.40 3.79
C VAL A 297 18.52 -0.73 5.00
N HIS A 298 18.40 0.60 5.11
CA HIS A 298 18.83 1.34 6.29
C HIS A 298 17.68 1.40 7.30
N HIS A 299 17.58 0.39 8.17
CA HIS A 299 16.50 0.28 9.17
C HIS A 299 16.85 0.92 10.52
N THR A 300 18.14 1.13 10.80
CA THR A 300 18.68 1.80 11.99
C THR A 300 17.93 3.07 12.38
N LYS A 301 17.61 3.15 13.68
CA LYS A 301 16.78 4.17 14.32
C LYS A 301 17.50 4.70 15.56
N MET A 302 18.27 5.77 15.38
CA MET A 302 19.16 6.27 16.41
C MET A 302 19.18 7.81 16.43
N GLY A 303 18.88 8.39 17.58
CA GLY A 303 19.06 9.80 17.87
C GLY A 303 20.37 10.04 18.62
N LEU A 304 21.18 10.97 18.16
CA LEU A 304 22.32 11.50 18.92
C LEU A 304 22.03 12.95 19.27
N TYR A 305 22.17 13.32 20.54
CA TYR A 305 21.85 14.67 21.03
C TYR A 305 23.10 15.22 21.73
N GLY A 306 23.57 16.40 21.30
CA GLY A 306 24.68 17.11 21.93
C GLY A 306 24.18 18.39 22.58
N TYR A 307 24.60 18.66 23.82
CA TYR A 307 24.15 19.81 24.63
C TYR A 307 25.28 20.82 24.87
N ARG A 308 24.96 22.10 25.08
CA ARG A 308 25.98 23.18 25.15
C ARG A 308 26.97 23.07 26.31
N ASP A 309 26.65 22.27 27.32
CA ASP A 309 27.54 21.91 28.44
C ASP A 309 28.58 20.83 28.08
N GLY A 310 28.72 20.51 26.79
CA GLY A 310 29.59 19.46 26.25
C GLY A 310 29.03 18.04 26.42
N SER A 311 27.95 17.86 27.17
CA SER A 311 27.35 16.53 27.39
C SER A 311 26.59 16.02 26.16
N MET A 312 26.19 14.74 26.21
CA MET A 312 25.39 14.09 25.16
C MET A 312 24.31 13.17 25.72
N ARG A 313 23.40 12.74 24.84
CA ARG A 313 22.60 11.52 24.99
C ARG A 313 22.57 10.72 23.68
N VAL A 314 22.39 9.42 23.82
CA VAL A 314 22.09 8.49 22.73
C VAL A 314 20.71 7.91 22.96
N VAL A 315 19.88 7.87 21.92
CA VAL A 315 18.58 7.21 21.92
C VAL A 315 18.58 6.14 20.83
N VAL A 316 18.19 4.92 21.17
CA VAL A 316 18.00 3.82 20.21
C VAL A 316 16.52 3.44 20.23
N SER A 317 15.86 3.46 19.08
CA SER A 317 14.40 3.40 18.94
C SER A 317 13.98 2.33 17.92
N THR A 318 12.69 2.00 17.89
CA THR A 318 12.07 1.24 16.78
C THR A 318 11.17 2.09 15.89
N ALA A 319 10.92 3.35 16.24
CA ALA A 319 10.07 4.26 15.49
C ALA A 319 10.78 4.91 14.29
N ASN A 320 10.08 5.02 13.16
CA ASN A 320 10.38 5.94 12.07
C ASN A 320 10.11 7.39 12.50
N LEU A 321 10.44 8.39 11.69
CA LEU A 321 10.21 9.82 12.02
C LEU A 321 9.07 10.41 11.18
N TYR A 322 7.89 9.82 11.31
CA TYR A 322 6.63 10.29 10.73
C TYR A 322 5.48 9.89 11.67
N GLU A 323 4.29 10.45 11.48
CA GLU A 323 3.24 10.46 12.52
C GLU A 323 2.72 9.08 12.96
N ASP A 324 2.32 8.19 12.05
CA ASP A 324 1.70 6.90 12.40
C ASP A 324 2.53 6.11 13.41
N ASP A 325 3.86 6.13 13.21
CA ASP A 325 4.85 5.39 13.98
C ASP A 325 4.98 5.92 15.42
N TRP A 326 4.44 7.10 15.72
CA TRP A 326 4.32 7.70 17.05
C TRP A 326 2.87 7.85 17.53
N HIS A 327 1.88 7.48 16.71
CA HIS A 327 0.46 7.66 16.98
C HIS A 327 -0.17 6.42 17.64
N ASN A 328 -0.43 5.34 16.89
CA ASN A 328 -1.06 4.10 17.40
C ASN A 328 -0.20 2.84 17.17
N ARG A 329 1.13 3.00 17.10
CA ARG A 329 2.11 1.92 16.96
C ARG A 329 2.85 1.69 18.27
N THR A 330 2.94 0.43 18.72
CA THR A 330 3.80 0.07 19.85
C THR A 330 5.25 0.05 19.39
N GLN A 331 6.02 1.04 19.83
CA GLN A 331 7.47 1.16 19.64
C GLN A 331 8.19 0.97 20.99
N GLY A 332 9.49 0.68 20.93
CA GLY A 332 10.37 0.69 22.10
C GLY A 332 11.53 1.66 21.91
N LEU A 333 11.97 2.28 23.00
CA LEU A 333 13.09 3.20 23.05
C LEU A 333 13.99 2.86 24.24
N TRP A 334 15.30 2.97 24.03
CA TRP A 334 16.28 3.12 25.10
C TRP A 334 16.87 4.53 25.05
N ILE A 335 16.97 5.18 26.21
CA ILE A 335 17.52 6.52 26.36
C ILE A 335 18.72 6.46 27.30
N SER A 336 19.89 6.93 26.86
CA SER A 336 21.08 6.92 27.70
C SER A 336 20.92 7.80 28.96
N PRO A 337 21.65 7.51 30.04
CA PRO A 337 21.93 8.54 31.06
C PRO A 337 22.55 9.78 30.41
N ARG A 338 22.64 10.90 31.15
CA ARG A 338 23.38 12.08 30.67
C ARG A 338 24.85 11.70 30.59
N LEU A 339 25.46 11.85 29.42
CA LEU A 339 26.85 11.46 29.14
C LEU A 339 27.72 12.72 29.24
N PRO A 340 28.51 12.94 30.31
CA PRO A 340 29.25 14.21 30.51
C PRO A 340 30.30 14.50 29.45
N ALA A 341 30.81 15.73 29.42
CA ALA A 341 32.08 16.00 28.73
C ALA A 341 33.24 15.35 29.50
N VAL A 342 34.23 14.81 28.78
CA VAL A 342 35.48 14.31 29.36
C VAL A 342 36.30 15.48 29.92
N PRO A 343 36.82 15.40 31.15
CA PRO A 343 37.66 16.47 31.73
C PRO A 343 38.92 16.73 30.90
N GLU A 344 39.34 17.99 30.80
CA GLU A 344 40.58 18.35 30.09
C GLU A 344 41.81 17.64 30.69
N GLY A 345 42.74 17.22 29.83
CA GLY A 345 43.93 16.47 30.23
C GLY A 345 43.71 14.97 30.50
N SER A 346 42.47 14.46 30.44
CA SER A 346 42.20 13.02 30.54
C SER A 346 42.82 12.21 29.39
N ASP A 347 43.18 10.95 29.66
CA ASP A 347 43.63 10.03 28.62
C ASP A 347 42.52 9.71 27.59
N THR A 348 42.93 9.38 26.38
CA THR A 348 42.13 8.87 25.27
C THR A 348 41.19 7.71 25.63
N THR A 349 41.56 6.84 26.57
CA THR A 349 40.70 5.73 27.02
C THR A 349 39.64 6.15 28.04
N TYR A 350 39.77 7.33 28.66
CA TYR A 350 38.83 7.84 29.66
C TYR A 350 37.41 7.93 29.10
N GLY A 351 36.43 7.59 29.93
CA GLY A 351 35.02 7.67 29.58
C GLY A 351 34.53 6.57 28.64
N GLU A 352 35.24 5.45 28.54
CA GLU A 352 34.66 4.21 28.02
C GLU A 352 33.84 3.49 29.10
N SER A 353 32.75 2.90 28.66
CA SER A 353 31.83 2.05 29.43
C SER A 353 32.41 0.67 29.76
N ARG A 354 31.85 -0.01 30.77
CA ARG A 354 32.10 -1.46 30.99
C ARG A 354 31.54 -2.36 29.87
N THR A 355 30.95 -1.78 28.82
CA THR A 355 30.29 -2.46 27.70
C THR A 355 30.92 -2.17 26.34
N ASP A 356 32.09 -1.51 26.30
CA ASP A 356 32.73 -1.01 25.06
C ASP A 356 31.76 -0.20 24.16
N PHE A 357 30.71 0.41 24.71
CA PHE A 357 29.65 1.08 23.96
C PHE A 357 30.16 2.27 23.15
N ARG A 358 31.08 3.09 23.69
CA ARG A 358 31.60 4.27 22.99
C ARG A 358 32.45 3.84 21.79
N SER A 359 33.35 2.88 22.00
CA SER A 359 34.14 2.21 20.96
C SER A 359 33.26 1.52 19.90
N SER A 360 32.24 0.77 20.33
CA SER A 360 31.29 0.08 19.45
C SER A 360 30.49 1.07 18.60
N LEU A 361 30.01 2.17 19.19
CA LEU A 361 29.31 3.24 18.49
C LEU A 361 30.25 3.95 17.50
N LEU A 362 31.49 4.26 17.88
CA LEU A 362 32.48 4.85 16.97
C LEU A 362 32.79 3.92 15.78
N THR A 363 32.93 2.61 16.01
CA THR A 363 33.11 1.62 14.94
C THR A 363 31.89 1.53 14.03
N TYR A 364 30.67 1.62 14.59
CA TYR A 364 29.42 1.60 13.83
C TYR A 364 29.24 2.86 12.97
N LEU A 365 29.51 4.05 13.52
CA LEU A 365 29.44 5.32 12.78
C LEU A 365 30.51 5.40 11.68
N ASP A 366 31.72 4.88 11.93
CA ASP A 366 32.78 4.79 10.93
C ASP A 366 32.40 3.90 9.73
N ALA A 367 31.56 2.87 9.94
CA ALA A 367 31.14 1.95 8.89
C ALA A 367 30.32 2.61 7.77
N TYR A 368 29.62 3.71 8.05
CA TYR A 368 28.90 4.51 7.05
C TYR A 368 29.84 5.20 6.04
N LYS A 369 31.10 5.46 6.42
CA LYS A 369 32.09 6.22 5.63
C LYS A 369 31.63 7.63 5.19
N LEU A 370 30.68 8.23 5.92
CA LEU A 370 30.16 9.57 5.67
C LEU A 370 30.99 10.65 6.42
N PRO A 371 31.55 11.66 5.74
CA PRO A 371 32.32 12.73 6.40
C PRO A 371 31.48 13.56 7.38
N GLN A 372 30.17 13.66 7.18
CA GLN A 372 29.22 14.35 8.06
C GLN A 372 29.19 13.76 9.48
N LEU A 373 29.61 12.51 9.67
CA LEU A 373 29.71 11.87 11.00
C LEU A 373 31.03 12.18 11.72
N GLN A 374 32.05 12.74 11.07
CA GLN A 374 33.34 12.99 11.73
C GLN A 374 33.26 14.01 12.89
N PRO A 375 32.49 15.11 12.83
CA PRO A 375 32.25 15.97 13.99
C PRO A 375 31.58 15.22 15.15
N TRP A 376 30.65 14.31 14.84
CA TRP A 376 29.96 13.47 15.84
C TRP A 376 30.89 12.44 16.47
N MET A 377 31.72 11.77 15.68
CA MET A 377 32.76 10.87 16.18
C MET A 377 33.83 11.62 16.99
N ALA A 378 34.16 12.87 16.64
CA ALA A 378 35.04 13.72 17.42
C ALA A 378 34.41 14.13 18.76
N ARG A 379 33.10 14.43 18.79
CA ARG A 379 32.36 14.72 20.03
C ARG A 379 32.26 13.49 20.93
N ILE A 380 31.87 12.34 20.39
CA ILE A 380 31.76 11.06 21.12
C ILE A 380 33.10 10.68 21.79
N ARG A 381 34.25 10.92 21.14
CA ARG A 381 35.59 10.73 21.74
C ARG A 381 35.89 11.68 22.91
N LYS A 382 35.19 12.82 23.01
CA LYS A 382 35.28 13.81 24.10
C LYS A 382 34.13 13.71 25.11
N THR A 383 33.35 12.63 25.05
CA THR A 383 32.19 12.40 25.93
C THR A 383 32.42 11.13 26.74
N ASP A 384 31.96 11.18 27.99
CA ASP A 384 32.06 10.10 28.97
C ASP A 384 30.81 9.21 28.92
N PHE A 385 31.03 7.95 28.57
CA PHE A 385 30.04 6.88 28.45
C PHE A 385 30.14 5.86 29.62
N SER A 386 30.94 6.12 30.66
CA SER A 386 31.22 5.17 31.75
C SER A 386 29.95 4.60 32.42
N ASP A 387 28.90 5.41 32.56
CA ASP A 387 27.58 5.04 33.10
C ASP A 387 26.71 4.16 32.17
N VAL A 388 27.12 3.90 30.93
CA VAL A 388 26.36 3.06 29.99
C VAL A 388 26.52 1.57 30.30
N LYS A 389 25.41 0.93 30.69
CA LYS A 389 25.34 -0.46 31.17
C LYS A 389 24.68 -1.45 30.21
N VAL A 390 24.45 -1.03 28.95
CA VAL A 390 23.94 -1.87 27.85
C VAL A 390 24.99 -2.02 26.76
N PHE A 391 24.98 -3.13 26.03
CA PHE A 391 25.85 -3.30 24.87
C PHE A 391 25.17 -2.83 23.58
N LEU A 392 25.91 -2.18 22.69
CA LEU A 392 25.46 -1.96 21.31
C LEU A 392 25.52 -3.28 20.52
N VAL A 393 24.39 -3.65 19.91
CA VAL A 393 24.26 -4.78 18.97
C VAL A 393 23.77 -4.19 17.65
N ALA A 394 24.58 -4.29 16.59
CA ALA A 394 24.32 -3.61 15.33
C ALA A 394 24.66 -4.50 14.12
N SER A 395 24.15 -4.12 12.96
CA SER A 395 24.43 -4.76 11.68
C SER A 395 24.87 -3.73 10.64
N VAL A 396 25.83 -4.14 9.81
CA VAL A 396 26.41 -3.32 8.74
C VAL A 396 26.37 -4.14 7.44
N PRO A 397 25.89 -3.61 6.31
CA PRO A 397 25.91 -4.32 5.02
C PRO A 397 27.34 -4.73 4.61
N GLY A 398 27.54 -5.99 4.24
CA GLY A 398 28.83 -6.51 3.81
C GLY A 398 29.05 -8.00 4.10
N GLY A 399 30.25 -8.48 3.76
CA GLY A 399 30.77 -9.79 4.19
C GLY A 399 31.80 -9.59 5.29
N HIS A 400 31.61 -10.26 6.43
CA HIS A 400 32.38 -10.01 7.65
C HIS A 400 33.01 -11.30 8.21
N THR A 401 34.24 -11.19 8.70
CA THR A 401 34.93 -12.22 9.50
C THR A 401 35.05 -11.76 10.95
N ASN A 402 35.50 -12.64 11.85
CA ASN A 402 35.75 -12.26 13.23
C ASN A 402 37.02 -11.40 13.36
N THR A 403 37.03 -10.52 14.37
CA THR A 403 38.24 -9.78 14.77
C THR A 403 38.91 -10.47 15.95
N ALA A 404 40.11 -9.99 16.34
CA ALA A 404 40.75 -10.42 17.60
C ALA A 404 39.92 -10.09 18.87
N LYS A 405 38.92 -9.19 18.77
CA LYS A 405 37.91 -8.90 19.81
C LYS A 405 36.56 -9.58 19.54
N GLY A 406 36.56 -10.68 18.77
CA GLY A 406 35.36 -11.41 18.36
C GLY A 406 34.60 -10.77 17.18
N PRO A 407 33.37 -11.22 16.93
CA PRO A 407 32.51 -10.64 15.89
C PRO A 407 32.01 -9.24 16.26
N LEU A 408 31.91 -8.38 15.26
CA LEU A 408 31.41 -7.00 15.41
C LEU A 408 29.90 -6.86 15.17
N TRP A 409 29.33 -7.64 14.25
CA TRP A 409 27.99 -7.40 13.71
C TRP A 409 27.06 -8.61 13.77
N GLY A 410 25.74 -8.35 13.64
CA GLY A 410 24.71 -9.36 13.42
C GLY A 410 24.55 -10.40 14.54
N HIS A 411 24.03 -11.58 14.20
CA HIS A 411 23.73 -12.61 15.21
C HIS A 411 24.99 -13.12 15.95
N PRO A 412 26.19 -13.21 15.34
CA PRO A 412 27.38 -13.60 16.07
C PRO A 412 27.79 -12.57 17.13
N ARG A 413 27.60 -11.26 16.90
CA ARG A 413 27.89 -10.22 17.92
C ARG A 413 27.07 -10.44 19.18
N LEU A 414 25.76 -10.65 19.05
CA LEU A 414 24.90 -10.97 20.19
C LEU A 414 25.38 -12.24 20.90
N GLY A 415 25.60 -13.33 20.16
CA GLY A 415 26.02 -14.60 20.75
C GLY A 415 27.40 -14.54 21.43
N TYR A 416 28.32 -13.72 20.94
CA TYR A 416 29.60 -13.45 21.60
C TYR A 416 29.39 -12.73 22.93
N LEU A 417 28.64 -11.62 22.94
CA LEU A 417 28.36 -10.84 24.16
C LEU A 417 27.63 -11.67 25.22
N LEU A 418 26.63 -12.47 24.82
CA LEU A 418 25.94 -13.39 25.72
C LEU A 418 26.92 -14.41 26.33
N SER A 419 27.83 -14.98 25.54
CA SER A 419 28.81 -15.96 26.05
C SER A 419 29.82 -15.41 27.06
N GLN A 420 30.00 -14.08 27.12
CA GLN A 420 30.93 -13.43 28.05
C GLN A 420 30.22 -12.86 29.29
N HIS A 421 28.93 -12.53 29.20
CA HIS A 421 28.28 -11.66 30.18
C HIS A 421 26.89 -12.09 30.66
N ALA A 422 26.17 -12.95 29.93
CA ALA A 422 24.88 -13.47 30.40
C ALA A 422 25.10 -14.61 31.40
N ALA A 423 24.37 -14.59 32.52
CA ALA A 423 24.41 -15.67 33.52
C ALA A 423 23.93 -17.02 32.92
N PRO A 424 24.39 -18.17 33.42
CA PRO A 424 23.97 -19.49 32.94
C PRO A 424 22.45 -19.64 32.87
N ILE A 425 21.93 -19.94 31.68
CA ILE A 425 20.49 -20.03 31.40
C ILE A 425 20.12 -21.50 31.23
N ASP A 426 19.09 -21.96 31.93
CA ASP A 426 18.58 -23.33 31.74
C ASP A 426 18.09 -23.51 30.29
N ASP A 427 18.41 -24.64 29.65
CA ASP A 427 18.04 -24.89 28.25
C ASP A 427 16.53 -24.99 28.04
N SER A 428 15.73 -25.24 29.09
CA SER A 428 14.25 -25.17 29.05
C SER A 428 13.72 -23.76 28.78
N CYS A 429 14.49 -22.70 29.07
CA CYS A 429 14.07 -21.31 28.89
C CYS A 429 14.00 -20.96 27.40
N PRO A 430 12.82 -20.75 26.79
CA PRO A 430 12.72 -20.56 25.35
C PRO A 430 13.37 -19.26 24.88
N LEU A 431 13.85 -19.26 23.64
CA LEU A 431 14.11 -18.03 22.89
C LEU A 431 12.78 -17.45 22.42
N VAL A 432 12.42 -16.29 22.95
CA VAL A 432 11.28 -15.50 22.48
C VAL A 432 11.81 -14.42 21.54
N ALA A 433 11.41 -14.49 20.28
CA ALA A 433 11.57 -13.44 19.28
C ALA A 433 10.24 -12.70 19.09
N GLN A 434 10.33 -11.42 18.77
CA GLN A 434 9.19 -10.59 18.37
C GLN A 434 9.70 -9.60 17.31
N SER A 435 9.03 -9.51 16.16
CA SER A 435 9.34 -8.48 15.16
C SER A 435 8.13 -8.16 14.27
N SER A 436 8.14 -6.97 13.64
CA SER A 436 7.02 -6.48 12.82
C SER A 436 7.00 -7.07 11.39
N SER A 437 8.14 -7.56 10.90
CA SER A 437 8.26 -8.33 9.66
C SER A 437 9.16 -9.55 9.86
N ILE A 438 9.04 -10.52 8.95
CA ILE A 438 9.77 -11.79 8.92
C ILE A 438 10.29 -11.99 7.48
N GLY A 439 11.59 -12.26 7.34
CA GLY A 439 12.22 -12.52 6.02
C GLY A 439 12.19 -14.00 5.65
N SER A 440 12.85 -14.36 4.54
CA SER A 440 12.99 -15.77 4.12
C SER A 440 13.97 -16.53 5.02
N LEU A 441 13.42 -17.34 5.93
CA LEU A 441 14.09 -18.17 6.93
C LEU A 441 14.65 -19.46 6.30
N GLY A 442 13.92 -20.06 5.36
CA GLY A 442 14.31 -21.27 4.64
C GLY A 442 13.27 -22.40 4.80
N PRO A 443 13.46 -23.53 4.10
CA PRO A 443 12.45 -24.60 4.00
C PRO A 443 12.21 -25.37 5.31
N SER A 444 13.11 -25.25 6.30
CA SER A 444 12.95 -25.88 7.62
C SER A 444 13.44 -24.95 8.75
N PRO A 445 13.07 -25.20 10.02
CA PRO A 445 13.56 -24.44 11.17
C PRO A 445 15.11 -24.44 11.26
N GLU A 446 15.74 -25.59 11.00
CA GLU A 446 17.19 -25.82 11.07
C GLU A 446 17.94 -25.06 9.96
N SER A 447 17.26 -24.71 8.88
CA SER A 447 17.87 -24.09 7.69
C SER A 447 18.58 -22.77 8.01
N TRP A 448 18.12 -22.04 9.05
CA TRP A 448 18.76 -20.82 9.57
C TRP A 448 18.35 -20.47 11.01
N VAL A 449 17.08 -20.65 11.41
CA VAL A 449 16.59 -20.18 12.72
C VAL A 449 17.11 -21.04 13.87
N LEU A 450 16.90 -22.36 13.82
CA LEU A 450 17.49 -23.27 14.80
C LEU A 450 18.98 -23.53 14.54
N GLY A 451 19.45 -23.34 13.30
CA GLY A 451 20.84 -23.57 12.89
C GLY A 451 21.83 -22.45 13.26
N GLU A 452 21.51 -21.19 12.96
CA GLU A 452 22.46 -20.06 13.08
C GLU A 452 22.01 -19.02 14.14
N ILE A 453 20.72 -18.64 14.13
CA ILE A 453 20.15 -17.71 15.12
C ILE A 453 20.17 -18.34 16.51
N MET A 454 19.49 -19.47 16.72
CA MET A 454 19.42 -20.16 18.01
C MET A 454 20.81 -20.54 18.51
N ALA A 455 21.72 -21.03 17.66
CA ALA A 455 23.10 -21.34 18.02
C ALA A 455 23.90 -20.12 18.54
N SER A 456 23.47 -18.90 18.20
CA SER A 456 24.04 -17.66 18.70
C SER A 456 23.28 -17.15 19.94
N PHE A 457 21.96 -17.11 19.89
CA PHE A 457 21.07 -16.52 20.89
C PHE A 457 20.89 -17.41 22.15
N ARG A 458 21.18 -18.71 22.07
CA ARG A 458 21.16 -19.62 23.23
C ARG A 458 22.35 -19.50 24.17
N LYS A 459 23.42 -18.80 23.76
CA LYS A 459 24.68 -18.71 24.50
C LYS A 459 24.52 -18.00 25.84
N ASP A 460 25.39 -18.35 26.77
CA ASP A 460 25.56 -17.74 28.09
C ASP A 460 26.98 -18.06 28.60
N SER A 461 27.34 -17.60 29.80
CA SER A 461 28.67 -17.78 30.37
C SER A 461 28.94 -19.18 30.98
N ALA A 462 28.11 -20.19 30.73
CA ALA A 462 28.37 -21.55 31.19
C ALA A 462 29.48 -22.22 30.35
N PRO A 463 30.26 -23.17 30.92
CA PRO A 463 31.24 -23.95 30.15
C PRO A 463 30.64 -24.68 28.95
N VAL A 464 31.44 -24.85 27.89
CA VAL A 464 31.02 -25.58 26.69
C VAL A 464 30.82 -27.05 27.04
N GLY A 465 29.60 -27.55 26.85
CA GLY A 465 29.21 -28.93 27.12
C GLY A 465 27.96 -29.34 26.33
N ILE A 466 27.56 -30.61 26.48
CA ILE A 466 26.37 -31.15 25.79
C ILE A 466 25.12 -30.51 26.41
N ARG A 467 24.42 -29.69 25.63
CA ARG A 467 23.30 -28.85 26.06
C ARG A 467 22.10 -28.98 25.14
N ARG A 468 20.89 -29.11 25.71
CA ARG A 468 19.63 -29.29 24.96
C ARG A 468 19.31 -28.03 24.16
N LEU A 469 18.77 -28.18 22.95
CA LEU A 469 18.37 -27.01 22.16
C LEU A 469 17.14 -26.36 22.83
N PRO A 470 17.16 -25.04 23.15
CA PRO A 470 16.00 -24.38 23.70
C PRO A 470 14.84 -24.32 22.72
N GLY A 471 13.61 -24.29 23.25
CA GLY A 471 12.42 -24.01 22.44
C GLY A 471 12.48 -22.61 21.81
N PHE A 472 11.85 -22.45 20.65
CA PHE A 472 11.69 -21.17 19.97
C PHE A 472 10.22 -20.72 20.06
N ARG A 473 9.97 -19.42 20.19
CA ARG A 473 8.65 -18.79 20.11
C ARG A 473 8.77 -17.47 19.34
N MET A 474 7.86 -17.22 18.40
CA MET A 474 7.83 -16.02 17.56
C MET A 474 6.52 -15.25 17.78
N ILE A 475 6.58 -14.14 18.51
CA ILE A 475 5.42 -13.26 18.70
C ILE A 475 5.22 -12.42 17.43
N TYR A 476 4.07 -12.63 16.78
CA TYR A 476 3.64 -11.92 15.58
C TYR A 476 2.13 -11.66 15.65
N PRO A 477 1.62 -10.49 15.24
CA PRO A 477 0.18 -10.22 15.27
C PRO A 477 -0.60 -11.20 14.39
N SER A 478 -1.68 -11.76 14.95
CA SER A 478 -2.68 -12.51 14.17
C SER A 478 -3.54 -11.55 13.34
N PHE A 479 -4.27 -12.08 12.35
CA PHE A 479 -5.32 -11.32 11.65
C PHE A 479 -6.32 -10.70 12.63
N SER A 480 -6.67 -11.41 13.72
CA SER A 480 -7.55 -10.90 14.77
C SER A 480 -6.91 -9.75 15.56
N ASN A 481 -5.60 -9.82 15.87
CA ASN A 481 -4.89 -8.70 16.50
C ASN A 481 -4.94 -7.43 15.64
N VAL A 482 -4.73 -7.57 14.32
CA VAL A 482 -4.79 -6.44 13.38
C VAL A 482 -6.22 -5.91 13.27
N ARG A 483 -7.20 -6.75 12.95
CA ARG A 483 -8.61 -6.35 12.79
C ARG A 483 -9.19 -5.66 14.03
N GLN A 484 -8.74 -6.03 15.23
CA GLN A 484 -9.16 -5.43 16.50
C GLN A 484 -8.27 -4.27 16.97
N SER A 485 -7.30 -3.82 16.18
CA SER A 485 -6.38 -2.73 16.51
C SER A 485 -7.09 -1.37 16.60
N HIS A 486 -6.38 -0.34 17.06
CA HIS A 486 -6.91 1.03 17.09
C HIS A 486 -7.19 1.60 15.70
N ASP A 487 -6.50 1.10 14.67
CA ASP A 487 -6.57 1.59 13.29
C ASP A 487 -7.15 0.50 12.35
N GLY A 488 -7.92 -0.44 12.91
CA GLY A 488 -8.48 -1.58 12.19
C GLY A 488 -7.44 -2.29 11.31
N MET A 489 -7.78 -2.51 10.04
CA MET A 489 -6.88 -3.15 9.07
C MET A 489 -5.67 -2.28 8.67
N MET A 490 -5.75 -0.95 8.81
CA MET A 490 -4.61 -0.06 8.55
C MET A 490 -3.49 -0.22 9.59
N GLY A 491 -3.81 -0.76 10.77
CA GLY A 491 -2.82 -1.25 11.74
C GLY A 491 -1.87 -2.31 11.19
N GLY A 492 -2.24 -2.98 10.09
CA GLY A 492 -1.39 -3.92 9.36
C GLY A 492 -0.30 -3.26 8.51
N GLY A 493 -0.35 -1.96 8.25
CA GLY A 493 0.61 -1.26 7.38
C GLY A 493 2.07 -1.31 7.88
N CYS A 494 2.28 -1.43 9.19
CA CYS A 494 3.61 -1.59 9.79
C CYS A 494 4.12 -3.05 9.83
N LEU A 495 3.34 -4.00 9.29
CA LEU A 495 3.53 -5.44 9.39
C LEU A 495 3.83 -6.13 8.03
N PRO A 496 4.90 -5.76 7.28
CA PRO A 496 5.14 -6.31 5.95
C PRO A 496 5.73 -7.73 6.00
N TYR A 497 4.92 -8.73 6.32
CA TYR A 497 5.22 -10.15 6.10
C TYR A 497 4.32 -10.69 4.98
N VAL A 498 4.90 -10.82 3.78
CA VAL A 498 4.14 -11.14 2.56
C VAL A 498 3.91 -12.65 2.39
N ARG A 499 2.74 -13.03 1.83
CA ARG A 499 2.37 -14.45 1.57
C ARG A 499 3.43 -15.19 0.75
N SER A 500 4.02 -14.53 -0.25
CA SER A 500 5.10 -15.09 -1.05
C SER A 500 6.36 -15.46 -0.24
N THR A 501 6.56 -14.89 0.95
CA THR A 501 7.61 -15.31 1.89
C THR A 501 7.10 -16.37 2.85
N HIS A 502 5.84 -16.29 3.29
CA HIS A 502 5.24 -17.24 4.24
C HIS A 502 5.17 -18.67 3.69
N VAL A 503 4.67 -18.86 2.46
CA VAL A 503 4.53 -20.19 1.82
C VAL A 503 5.86 -20.93 1.65
N LYS A 504 6.98 -20.20 1.65
CA LYS A 504 8.35 -20.75 1.55
C LYS A 504 8.89 -21.26 2.92
N GLN A 505 8.10 -21.16 3.99
CA GLN A 505 8.48 -21.45 5.39
C GLN A 505 7.27 -21.71 6.31
N GLU A 506 6.27 -22.45 5.83
CA GLU A 506 5.01 -22.66 6.56
C GLU A 506 5.18 -23.28 7.96
N TRP A 507 6.25 -24.06 8.18
CA TRP A 507 6.68 -24.57 9.49
C TRP A 507 6.74 -23.50 10.59
N LEU A 508 6.84 -22.22 10.23
CA LEU A 508 6.83 -21.13 11.20
C LEU A 508 5.52 -21.04 11.98
N LYS A 509 4.38 -21.51 11.41
CA LYS A 509 3.05 -21.52 12.04
C LYS A 509 3.11 -22.13 13.45
N ASP A 510 3.82 -23.25 13.61
CA ASP A 510 3.97 -24.01 14.85
C ASP A 510 4.72 -23.24 15.97
N TYR A 511 5.44 -22.18 15.60
CA TYR A 511 6.21 -21.32 16.50
C TYR A 511 5.55 -19.96 16.74
N LEU A 512 4.48 -19.61 16.02
CA LEU A 512 3.81 -18.32 16.13
C LEU A 512 3.06 -18.19 17.47
N GLN A 513 3.06 -16.98 18.01
CA GLN A 513 2.35 -16.58 19.23
C GLN A 513 1.68 -15.23 18.98
N GLN A 514 0.44 -15.04 19.43
CA GLN A 514 -0.31 -13.80 19.18
C GLN A 514 0.31 -12.58 19.89
N TRP A 515 0.07 -11.38 19.34
CA TRP A 515 0.35 -10.14 20.05
C TRP A 515 -0.58 -10.01 21.27
N CYS A 516 0.02 -9.74 22.44
CA CYS A 516 -0.71 -9.54 23.69
C CYS A 516 0.03 -8.49 24.52
N SER A 517 -0.62 -7.38 24.85
CA SER A 517 0.00 -6.29 25.63
C SER A 517 -1.07 -5.55 26.44
N ARG A 518 -1.81 -6.31 27.24
CA ARG A 518 -2.89 -5.83 28.11
C ARG A 518 -2.32 -5.10 29.32
N ALA A 519 -1.27 -5.63 29.96
CA ALA A 519 -0.64 -5.02 31.14
C ALA A 519 0.07 -3.68 30.84
N ARG A 520 0.30 -3.37 29.55
CA ARG A 520 0.87 -2.10 29.07
C ARG A 520 -0.10 -1.30 28.21
N HIS A 521 -1.40 -1.56 28.30
CA HIS A 521 -2.48 -0.84 27.59
C HIS A 521 -2.27 -0.69 26.07
N ARG A 522 -1.59 -1.66 25.45
CA ARG A 522 -1.09 -1.63 24.05
C ARG A 522 -1.57 -2.83 23.22
N ASN A 523 -2.50 -3.61 23.74
CA ASN A 523 -3.07 -4.79 23.05
C ASN A 523 -3.68 -4.46 21.67
N LYS A 524 -4.18 -3.22 21.49
CA LYS A 524 -4.70 -2.69 20.23
C LYS A 524 -3.72 -1.82 19.42
N ALA A 525 -2.52 -1.54 19.94
CA ALA A 525 -1.50 -0.75 19.25
C ALA A 525 -0.48 -1.69 18.60
N MET A 526 -0.53 -1.86 17.28
CA MET A 526 0.25 -2.91 16.59
C MET A 526 1.77 -2.74 16.77
N PRO A 527 2.52 -3.84 16.98
CA PRO A 527 3.92 -3.80 17.32
C PRO A 527 4.80 -3.52 16.09
N HIS A 528 5.26 -2.27 15.98
CA HIS A 528 6.41 -1.94 15.13
C HIS A 528 7.75 -2.05 15.89
N ILE A 529 7.70 -2.24 17.21
CA ILE A 529 8.84 -2.72 18.02
C ILE A 529 9.37 -4.08 17.52
N LYS A 530 10.67 -4.35 17.73
CA LYS A 530 11.31 -5.66 17.56
C LYS A 530 12.16 -5.96 18.80
N THR A 531 11.98 -7.12 19.41
CA THR A 531 12.71 -7.53 20.61
C THR A 531 13.03 -9.02 20.64
N TYR A 532 14.10 -9.38 21.35
CA TYR A 532 14.53 -10.77 21.53
C TYR A 532 14.95 -10.99 22.99
N CYS A 533 14.64 -12.15 23.56
CA CYS A 533 14.96 -12.47 24.96
C CYS A 533 14.91 -13.97 25.28
N ARG A 534 15.43 -14.34 26.46
CA ARG A 534 15.15 -15.61 27.13
C ARG A 534 14.67 -15.33 28.57
N TRP A 535 13.59 -15.97 28.99
CA TRP A 535 13.06 -15.86 30.36
C TRP A 535 12.62 -17.22 30.93
N SER A 536 12.28 -17.22 32.21
CA SER A 536 11.63 -18.32 32.95
C SER A 536 10.79 -17.76 34.09
N HIS A 537 10.12 -18.62 34.86
CA HIS A 537 9.46 -18.24 36.12
C HIS A 537 10.40 -17.50 37.11
N ARG A 538 11.73 -17.70 37.01
CA ARG A 538 12.71 -16.99 37.86
C ARG A 538 12.89 -15.53 37.45
N GLY A 539 12.71 -15.22 36.17
CA GLY A 539 13.00 -13.90 35.61
C GLY A 539 13.53 -13.93 34.16
N LEU A 540 13.91 -12.75 33.69
CA LEU A 540 14.37 -12.45 32.33
C LEU A 540 15.90 -12.38 32.28
N TYR A 541 16.56 -13.34 31.63
CA TYR A 541 18.03 -13.48 31.68
C TYR A 541 18.78 -12.45 30.82
N TRP A 542 18.15 -12.00 29.75
CA TRP A 542 18.61 -10.90 28.89
C TRP A 542 17.47 -10.43 28.00
N PHE A 543 17.57 -9.18 27.55
CA PHE A 543 16.60 -8.56 26.64
C PHE A 543 17.33 -7.70 25.61
N LEU A 544 16.88 -7.71 24.37
CA LEU A 544 17.39 -6.89 23.27
C LEU A 544 16.23 -6.06 22.69
N LEU A 545 16.41 -4.75 22.63
CA LEU A 545 15.62 -3.84 21.79
C LEU A 545 16.40 -3.57 20.48
N THR A 546 15.77 -3.65 19.31
CA THR A 546 16.46 -3.42 18.02
C THR A 546 15.54 -3.01 16.88
N SER A 547 16.09 -2.43 15.81
CA SER A 547 15.42 -2.30 14.51
C SER A 547 15.32 -3.63 13.74
N ALA A 548 16.16 -4.62 14.07
CA ALA A 548 16.33 -5.85 13.29
C ALA A 548 15.10 -6.79 13.34
N ASN A 549 14.39 -6.87 12.21
CA ASN A 549 13.39 -7.90 11.93
C ASN A 549 14.04 -9.30 11.81
N LEU A 550 13.29 -10.38 12.07
CA LEU A 550 13.77 -11.76 11.94
C LEU A 550 14.03 -12.11 10.46
N SER A 551 15.22 -11.78 9.97
CA SER A 551 15.61 -11.95 8.57
C SER A 551 17.13 -12.08 8.40
N LYS A 552 17.55 -12.81 7.36
CA LYS A 552 18.96 -12.94 6.97
C LYS A 552 19.59 -11.61 6.51
N ALA A 553 18.79 -10.66 6.05
CA ALA A 553 19.25 -9.33 5.65
C ALA A 553 19.71 -8.49 6.85
N ALA A 554 18.91 -8.50 7.92
CA ALA A 554 19.16 -7.79 9.17
C ALA A 554 20.19 -8.50 10.06
N TRP A 555 20.02 -9.80 10.30
CA TRP A 555 20.83 -10.55 11.28
C TRP A 555 22.09 -11.20 10.70
N GLY A 556 22.11 -11.44 9.39
CA GLY A 556 23.20 -12.09 8.66
C GLY A 556 23.00 -13.60 8.45
N VAL A 557 23.79 -14.17 7.54
CA VAL A 557 23.87 -15.61 7.27
C VAL A 557 25.29 -16.00 6.84
N TYR A 558 25.80 -17.12 7.34
CA TYR A 558 27.13 -17.61 6.99
C TYR A 558 27.21 -18.21 5.58
N ASN A 559 28.24 -17.86 4.81
CA ASN A 559 28.43 -18.45 3.48
C ASN A 559 28.87 -19.93 3.57
N LYS A 560 27.98 -20.85 3.18
CA LYS A 560 28.19 -22.30 3.33
C LYS A 560 29.37 -22.85 2.50
N THR A 561 29.81 -22.17 1.43
CA THR A 561 30.86 -22.66 0.50
C THR A 561 32.31 -22.27 0.86
N GLY A 562 32.54 -21.47 1.91
CA GLY A 562 33.90 -21.09 2.32
C GLY A 562 34.75 -22.28 2.81
N ARG A 563 35.99 -22.40 2.32
CA ARG A 563 36.97 -23.44 2.72
C ARG A 563 37.78 -23.12 3.99
N PHE A 564 37.73 -21.88 4.46
CA PHE A 564 38.42 -21.41 5.67
C PHE A 564 37.38 -20.85 6.66
N GLU A 565 37.64 -19.72 7.31
CA GLU A 565 36.59 -18.97 8.02
C GLU A 565 35.48 -18.58 7.02
N LYS A 566 34.24 -18.96 7.34
CA LYS A 566 33.08 -18.65 6.51
C LYS A 566 32.63 -17.22 6.84
N PRO A 567 32.62 -16.28 5.88
CA PRO A 567 32.18 -14.92 6.17
C PRO A 567 30.67 -14.88 6.43
N LEU A 568 30.26 -14.07 7.40
CA LEU A 568 28.88 -13.70 7.65
C LEU A 568 28.48 -12.63 6.63
N ARG A 569 27.45 -12.88 5.80
CA ARG A 569 26.89 -11.86 4.92
C ARG A 569 25.69 -11.19 5.59
N ILE A 570 25.75 -9.86 5.70
CA ILE A 570 24.65 -8.96 6.13
C ILE A 570 24.29 -8.06 4.95
N ASN A 571 23.01 -7.70 4.81
CA ASN A 571 22.56 -6.76 3.77
C ASN A 571 22.07 -5.41 4.31
N SER A 572 21.60 -5.32 5.56
CA SER A 572 20.96 -4.12 6.11
C SER A 572 21.79 -3.43 7.20
N TYR A 573 21.57 -2.11 7.37
CA TYR A 573 22.02 -1.39 8.57
C TYR A 573 20.95 -1.53 9.66
N GLU A 574 21.35 -2.07 10.81
CA GLU A 574 20.51 -2.24 12.00
C GLU A 574 21.22 -1.73 13.25
N ALA A 575 20.46 -1.29 14.25
CA ALA A 575 20.97 -0.98 15.58
C ALA A 575 20.04 -1.49 16.68
N GLY A 576 20.60 -1.70 17.87
CA GLY A 576 19.89 -2.22 19.03
C GLY A 576 20.77 -2.22 20.28
N VAL A 577 20.13 -2.41 21.43
CA VAL A 577 20.82 -2.44 22.74
C VAL A 577 20.43 -3.67 23.55
N LEU A 578 21.46 -4.38 24.02
CA LEU A 578 21.36 -5.58 24.84
C LEU A 578 21.45 -5.20 26.33
N PHE A 579 20.39 -5.50 27.06
CA PHE A 579 20.26 -5.35 28.50
C PHE A 579 20.66 -6.66 29.18
N LEU A 580 21.62 -6.60 30.11
CA LEU A 580 22.05 -7.74 30.92
C LEU A 580 21.88 -7.48 32.43
N PRO A 581 21.22 -8.39 33.18
CA PRO A 581 20.98 -8.25 34.62
C PRO A 581 22.26 -8.02 35.43
N LYS A 582 23.34 -8.72 35.07
CA LYS A 582 24.64 -8.66 35.75
C LYS A 582 25.36 -7.31 35.62
N LEU A 583 24.97 -6.46 34.67
CA LEU A 583 25.54 -5.12 34.48
C LEU A 583 24.65 -3.99 35.02
N LEU A 584 23.34 -4.23 35.06
CA LEU A 584 22.34 -3.22 35.45
C LEU A 584 21.91 -3.36 36.93
N LEU A 585 21.86 -4.59 37.44
CA LEU A 585 21.34 -4.94 38.78
C LEU A 585 22.36 -5.66 39.68
N ASP A 586 23.46 -6.17 39.10
CA ASP A 586 24.33 -7.22 39.66
C ASP A 586 23.53 -8.48 40.10
N GLU A 587 22.68 -8.95 39.19
CA GLU A 587 21.83 -10.15 39.35
C GLU A 587 22.00 -11.13 38.18
N ASN A 588 21.46 -12.34 38.30
CA ASN A 588 21.45 -13.33 37.22
C ASN A 588 20.25 -13.19 36.24
N PHE A 589 19.18 -12.53 36.67
CA PHE A 589 17.96 -12.29 35.89
C PHE A 589 17.35 -10.93 36.29
N PHE A 590 16.67 -10.26 35.36
CA PHE A 590 15.79 -9.15 35.73
C PHE A 590 14.50 -9.72 36.36
N PRO A 591 13.95 -9.09 37.40
CA PRO A 591 12.75 -9.58 38.02
C PRO A 591 11.52 -9.24 37.16
N MET A 592 10.63 -10.22 36.99
CA MET A 592 9.40 -10.08 36.19
C MET A 592 8.25 -9.47 37.00
N GLU A 593 8.47 -9.21 38.30
CA GLU A 593 7.62 -8.46 39.22
C GLU A 593 8.51 -7.52 40.05
N ALA A 594 7.95 -6.48 40.67
CA ALA A 594 8.75 -5.56 41.49
C ALA A 594 9.12 -6.20 42.84
N ASN A 595 10.37 -6.02 43.29
CA ASN A 595 10.83 -6.56 44.59
C ASN A 595 11.58 -5.52 45.42
N LYS A 596 11.95 -5.87 46.66
CA LYS A 596 12.58 -4.96 47.63
C LYS A 596 13.95 -4.39 47.20
N LYS A 597 14.63 -5.01 46.24
CA LYS A 597 15.97 -4.60 45.76
C LYS A 597 15.88 -3.87 44.42
N HIS A 598 14.99 -4.31 43.51
CA HIS A 598 14.94 -3.86 42.12
C HIS A 598 13.50 -3.72 41.58
N PRO A 599 13.22 -2.72 40.72
CA PRO A 599 11.94 -2.59 40.03
C PRO A 599 11.72 -3.71 39.00
N GLN A 600 10.47 -3.94 38.62
CA GLN A 600 10.07 -4.87 37.56
C GLN A 600 10.70 -4.49 36.21
N PHE A 601 11.17 -5.46 35.41
CA PHE A 601 11.57 -5.16 34.04
C PHE A 601 10.36 -4.76 33.18
N PRO A 602 10.36 -3.60 32.52
CA PRO A 602 9.19 -3.04 31.85
C PRO A 602 8.92 -3.68 30.47
N MET A 603 8.56 -4.97 30.46
CA MET A 603 8.29 -5.74 29.26
C MET A 603 7.25 -5.07 28.33
N PRO A 604 7.48 -5.03 27.01
CA PRO A 604 6.57 -4.40 26.03
C PRO A 604 5.28 -5.20 25.75
N TYR A 605 5.22 -6.47 26.14
CA TYR A 605 4.11 -7.39 25.93
C TYR A 605 3.97 -8.35 27.10
N ASP A 606 2.77 -8.92 27.23
CA ASP A 606 2.47 -9.92 28.25
C ASP A 606 3.22 -11.22 27.91
N ALA A 607 3.73 -11.93 28.92
CA ALA A 607 4.45 -13.18 28.69
C ALA A 607 3.48 -14.30 28.24
N PRO A 608 3.62 -14.91 27.05
CA PRO A 608 2.87 -16.12 26.71
C PRO A 608 3.09 -17.20 27.77
N GLN A 609 1.99 -17.62 28.41
CA GLN A 609 2.01 -18.54 29.53
C GLN A 609 2.75 -19.85 29.17
N THR A 610 3.43 -20.42 30.16
CA THR A 610 3.99 -21.76 30.05
C THR A 610 2.87 -22.76 30.29
N GLN A 611 2.36 -23.36 29.21
CA GLN A 611 1.59 -24.60 29.31
C GLN A 611 2.46 -25.66 30.00
N ASP A 612 2.04 -26.13 31.17
CA ASP A 612 2.67 -27.28 31.82
C ASP A 612 2.30 -28.55 31.07
N THR A 613 3.31 -29.33 30.67
CA THR A 613 3.14 -30.46 29.76
C THR A 613 2.71 -31.73 30.48
N THR A 614 1.49 -31.74 31.06
CA THR A 614 0.98 -32.93 31.79
C THR A 614 -0.53 -33.19 31.76
N THR A 615 -1.36 -32.43 31.03
CA THR A 615 -2.78 -32.76 30.78
C THR A 615 -3.26 -32.26 29.41
N PRO A 616 -4.10 -33.02 28.67
CA PRO A 616 -4.81 -32.51 27.50
C PRO A 616 -5.97 -31.58 27.90
N ASP A 617 -6.26 -30.60 27.03
CA ASP A 617 -7.45 -29.76 26.95
C ASP A 617 -8.02 -29.10 28.24
N VAL A 618 -7.45 -27.94 28.60
CA VAL A 618 -8.25 -26.75 28.99
C VAL A 618 -7.52 -25.48 28.51
N LEU A 619 -8.21 -24.61 27.74
CA LEU A 619 -7.83 -23.21 27.60
C LEU A 619 -8.60 -22.38 28.65
N PRO A 620 -7.94 -21.55 29.47
CA PRO A 620 -8.59 -20.88 30.59
C PRO A 620 -9.51 -19.75 30.12
N THR A 621 -10.73 -19.73 30.68
CA THR A 621 -11.67 -18.61 30.57
C THR A 621 -11.20 -17.41 31.38
N CYS A 622 -11.66 -16.22 31.00
CA CYS A 622 -11.62 -15.02 31.85
C CYS A 622 -13.08 -14.60 32.12
N PRO A 623 -13.41 -14.06 33.31
CA PRO A 623 -14.78 -14.00 33.80
C PRO A 623 -15.62 -12.90 33.14
N THR A 624 -16.93 -13.15 33.11
CA THR A 624 -17.99 -12.18 32.84
C THR A 624 -18.65 -11.76 34.15
N GLU A 625 -18.81 -10.45 34.34
CA GLU A 625 -19.98 -9.89 35.04
C GLU A 625 -20.82 -9.25 33.93
N ASP A 626 -21.91 -9.89 33.52
CA ASP A 626 -23.26 -9.73 34.07
C ASP A 626 -23.94 -8.43 33.61
N GLU A 627 -24.70 -8.55 32.51
CA GLU A 627 -26.15 -8.37 32.64
C GLU A 627 -26.86 -9.42 31.75
N SER A 628 -27.86 -10.11 32.31
CA SER A 628 -28.46 -11.30 31.70
C SER A 628 -29.53 -10.96 30.65
N VAL A 629 -29.48 -11.60 29.48
CA VAL A 629 -30.59 -12.40 28.91
C VAL A 629 -30.13 -13.13 27.64
N ASN A 630 -30.47 -14.42 27.56
CA ASN A 630 -30.41 -15.31 26.38
C ASN A 630 -29.10 -15.33 25.55
N SER A 631 -28.21 -16.25 25.93
CA SER A 631 -27.12 -16.73 25.08
C SER A 631 -27.64 -17.63 23.95
N GLU A 632 -27.58 -17.17 22.71
CA GLU A 632 -27.44 -18.09 21.56
C GLU A 632 -25.96 -18.42 21.33
N ILE A 633 -25.71 -19.59 20.74
CA ILE A 633 -24.37 -20.18 20.65
C ILE A 633 -23.56 -19.47 19.56
N VAL A 634 -22.51 -18.75 19.96
CA VAL A 634 -21.51 -18.24 19.01
C VAL A 634 -20.57 -19.39 18.65
N GLU A 635 -20.85 -20.02 17.51
CA GLU A 635 -20.00 -21.05 16.94
C GLU A 635 -18.60 -20.51 16.57
N ASN A 636 -17.65 -21.41 16.33
CA ASN A 636 -16.42 -21.05 15.65
C ASN A 636 -16.74 -20.37 14.30
N PRO A 637 -15.92 -19.42 13.81
CA PRO A 637 -16.01 -19.02 12.41
C PRO A 637 -15.91 -20.29 11.55
N PRO A 638 -16.85 -20.53 10.61
CA PRO A 638 -16.89 -21.78 9.88
C PRO A 638 -15.60 -21.99 9.07
N PRO A 639 -15.22 -23.24 8.77
CA PRO A 639 -14.13 -23.50 7.82
C PRO A 639 -14.42 -22.81 6.48
N LEU A 640 -13.37 -22.45 5.74
CA LEU A 640 -13.50 -21.97 4.37
C LEU A 640 -14.43 -22.93 3.60
N PHE A 641 -15.43 -22.40 2.89
CA PHE A 641 -16.39 -23.25 2.19
C PHE A 641 -15.71 -24.03 1.06
N VAL A 642 -15.51 -25.33 1.28
CA VAL A 642 -15.05 -26.29 0.26
C VAL A 642 -16.28 -26.89 -0.41
N ALA A 643 -16.39 -26.69 -1.71
CA ALA A 643 -17.51 -27.23 -2.49
C ALA A 643 -17.43 -28.78 -2.59
N PRO A 644 -18.57 -29.50 -2.52
CA PRO A 644 -18.58 -30.95 -2.70
C PRO A 644 -18.10 -31.37 -4.09
N ARG A 645 -17.00 -32.13 -4.15
CA ARG A 645 -16.38 -32.60 -5.40
C ARG A 645 -17.30 -33.58 -6.18
N GLY A 646 -17.18 -33.56 -7.50
CA GLY A 646 -17.96 -34.38 -8.44
C GLY A 646 -19.34 -33.82 -8.77
N ARG A 647 -19.59 -32.52 -8.53
CA ARG A 647 -20.95 -31.91 -8.59
C ARG A 647 -21.11 -30.75 -9.58
N MET A 648 -20.04 -30.26 -10.20
CA MET A 648 -20.14 -29.09 -11.08
C MET A 648 -20.91 -29.37 -12.39
N ALA A 649 -20.90 -30.63 -12.87
CA ALA A 649 -21.76 -31.03 -13.99
C ALA A 649 -23.26 -30.86 -13.70
N ASP A 650 -23.71 -31.16 -12.47
CA ASP A 650 -25.10 -30.97 -12.05
C ASP A 650 -25.46 -29.47 -12.02
N LYS A 651 -24.55 -28.63 -11.49
CA LYS A 651 -24.71 -27.17 -11.50
C LYS A 651 -24.79 -26.61 -12.93
N LEU A 652 -23.97 -27.12 -13.85
CA LEU A 652 -24.06 -26.77 -15.27
C LEU A 652 -25.41 -27.14 -15.89
N ALA A 653 -25.90 -28.37 -15.65
CA ALA A 653 -27.21 -28.78 -16.12
C ALA A 653 -28.34 -27.90 -15.55
N ALA A 654 -28.26 -27.53 -14.26
CA ALA A 654 -29.23 -26.64 -13.61
C ALA A 654 -29.15 -25.17 -14.09
N SER A 655 -27.98 -24.72 -14.55
CA SER A 655 -27.75 -23.37 -15.07
C SER A 655 -28.18 -23.17 -16.53
N ALA A 656 -28.54 -24.24 -17.24
CA ALA A 656 -28.99 -24.19 -18.61
C ALA A 656 -30.34 -23.43 -18.74
N PRO A 657 -30.57 -22.67 -19.83
CA PRO A 657 -29.72 -22.53 -21.01
C PRO A 657 -28.62 -21.45 -20.89
N TYR A 658 -28.52 -20.76 -19.74
CA TYR A 658 -27.68 -19.57 -19.60
C TYR A 658 -26.21 -19.90 -19.33
N ASN A 659 -25.94 -20.92 -18.52
CA ASN A 659 -24.60 -21.25 -18.00
C ASN A 659 -23.87 -20.05 -17.36
N PHE A 660 -24.64 -19.14 -16.77
CA PHE A 660 -24.16 -17.97 -16.06
C PHE A 660 -24.18 -18.26 -14.56
N PHE A 661 -23.06 -17.95 -13.91
CA PHE A 661 -22.83 -18.17 -12.48
C PHE A 661 -22.32 -16.90 -11.81
N LEU A 662 -22.50 -16.84 -10.50
CA LEU A 662 -21.86 -15.87 -9.62
C LEU A 662 -20.81 -16.58 -8.77
N SER A 663 -19.80 -15.85 -8.29
CA SER A 663 -18.90 -16.39 -7.26
C SER A 663 -19.70 -16.76 -6.00
N THR A 664 -19.42 -17.92 -5.41
CA THR A 664 -19.78 -18.21 -4.02
C THR A 664 -19.18 -17.13 -3.11
N VAL A 665 -19.88 -16.75 -2.05
CA VAL A 665 -19.46 -15.70 -1.10
C VAL A 665 -19.28 -16.35 0.27
N THR A 666 -18.07 -16.33 0.82
CA THR A 666 -17.72 -17.05 2.06
C THR A 666 -18.62 -16.64 3.22
N ASP A 667 -18.81 -15.35 3.47
CA ASP A 667 -19.64 -14.85 4.58
C ASP A 667 -21.16 -14.79 4.26
N SER A 668 -21.60 -15.42 3.16
CA SER A 668 -23.02 -15.51 2.79
C SER A 668 -23.42 -16.96 2.51
N GLN A 669 -23.74 -17.69 3.60
CA GLN A 669 -24.15 -19.10 3.60
C GLN A 669 -25.20 -19.48 2.52
N PRO A 670 -26.22 -18.67 2.18
CA PRO A 670 -27.17 -19.03 1.10
C PRO A 670 -26.50 -19.25 -0.26
N THR A 671 -25.33 -18.65 -0.51
CA THR A 671 -24.57 -18.86 -1.74
C THR A 671 -23.81 -20.18 -1.78
N HIS A 672 -23.62 -20.86 -0.64
CA HIS A 672 -22.88 -22.12 -0.56
C HIS A 672 -23.66 -23.28 -1.20
N THR A 673 -24.99 -23.23 -1.15
CA THR A 673 -25.91 -24.24 -1.70
C THR A 673 -26.67 -23.78 -2.95
N ASP A 674 -26.54 -22.51 -3.35
CA ASP A 674 -27.14 -21.97 -4.57
C ASP A 674 -26.54 -22.66 -5.82
N PRO A 675 -27.35 -23.31 -6.69
CA PRO A 675 -26.83 -24.01 -7.87
C PRO A 675 -26.19 -23.07 -8.91
N LEU A 676 -26.44 -21.76 -8.83
CA LEU A 676 -25.84 -20.75 -9.70
C LEU A 676 -24.66 -20.02 -9.04
N SER A 677 -24.20 -20.52 -7.89
CA SER A 677 -22.96 -20.08 -7.23
C SER A 677 -21.81 -21.05 -7.49
N VAL A 678 -20.60 -20.54 -7.73
CA VAL A 678 -19.42 -21.36 -8.06
C VAL A 678 -18.14 -20.84 -7.39
N THR A 679 -17.31 -21.77 -6.93
CA THR A 679 -15.94 -21.55 -6.43
C THR A 679 -14.90 -21.71 -7.55
N PHE A 680 -13.64 -21.28 -7.36
CA PHE A 680 -12.60 -21.58 -8.36
C PHE A 680 -12.33 -23.09 -8.46
N GLN A 681 -12.32 -23.80 -7.33
CA GLN A 681 -12.07 -25.24 -7.27
C GLN A 681 -13.08 -26.05 -8.09
N GLU A 682 -14.34 -25.60 -8.18
CA GLU A 682 -15.37 -26.23 -9.02
C GLU A 682 -15.10 -26.10 -10.53
N LEU A 683 -14.27 -25.14 -10.98
CA LEU A 683 -13.81 -25.06 -12.37
C LEU A 683 -12.80 -26.16 -12.71
N LEU A 684 -12.20 -26.78 -11.69
CA LEU A 684 -11.30 -27.94 -11.76
C LEU A 684 -11.99 -29.23 -11.28
N ASP A 685 -13.32 -29.26 -11.22
CA ASP A 685 -14.04 -30.42 -10.72
C ASP A 685 -14.01 -31.59 -11.74
N PRO A 686 -13.69 -32.83 -11.32
CA PRO A 686 -13.56 -33.97 -12.24
C PRO A 686 -14.86 -34.35 -12.96
N SER A 687 -16.04 -33.89 -12.52
CA SER A 687 -17.28 -34.07 -13.28
C SER A 687 -17.31 -33.27 -14.60
N LEU A 688 -16.40 -32.31 -14.79
CA LEU A 688 -16.28 -31.53 -16.02
C LEU A 688 -15.52 -32.27 -17.14
N GLY A 689 -14.68 -33.24 -16.77
CA GLY A 689 -13.73 -33.97 -17.60
C GLY A 689 -12.37 -34.11 -16.90
N GLU A 690 -11.57 -35.12 -17.27
CA GLU A 690 -10.19 -35.27 -16.80
C GLU A 690 -9.29 -34.21 -17.44
N LEU A 691 -8.77 -33.26 -16.66
CA LEU A 691 -7.99 -32.13 -17.17
C LEU A 691 -6.62 -32.57 -17.70
N GLU A 692 -6.36 -32.26 -18.97
CA GLU A 692 -5.07 -32.49 -19.62
C GLU A 692 -4.15 -31.27 -19.46
N CYS A 693 -4.67 -30.07 -19.74
CA CYS A 693 -3.93 -28.81 -19.67
C CYS A 693 -4.87 -27.60 -19.54
N SER A 694 -4.33 -26.45 -19.16
CA SER A 694 -5.11 -25.21 -19.05
C SER A 694 -4.35 -23.93 -19.38
N LEU A 695 -5.09 -22.90 -19.79
CA LEU A 695 -4.61 -21.56 -20.10
C LEU A 695 -5.46 -20.53 -19.36
N GLN A 696 -4.82 -19.74 -18.50
CA GLN A 696 -5.44 -18.73 -17.65
C GLN A 696 -5.01 -17.32 -18.08
N LEU A 697 -5.97 -16.46 -18.44
CA LEU A 697 -5.78 -15.04 -18.72
C LEU A 697 -6.30 -14.25 -17.51
N THR A 698 -5.51 -13.31 -16.97
CA THR A 698 -5.92 -12.47 -15.82
C THR A 698 -5.21 -11.11 -15.79
N TYR A 699 -5.66 -10.19 -14.92
CA TYR A 699 -4.91 -8.97 -14.59
C TYR A 699 -3.94 -9.22 -13.42
N MET A 700 -4.49 -9.46 -12.22
CA MET A 700 -3.75 -9.82 -11.01
C MET A 700 -3.80 -11.34 -10.74
N ILE A 701 -2.79 -11.83 -10.03
CA ILE A 701 -2.65 -13.24 -9.66
C ILE A 701 -1.74 -13.39 -8.44
N ASP A 702 -2.18 -14.15 -7.44
CA ASP A 702 -1.30 -14.83 -6.49
C ASP A 702 -1.08 -16.25 -7.00
N ILE A 703 0.14 -16.50 -7.48
CA ILE A 703 0.51 -17.78 -8.08
C ILE A 703 0.43 -18.93 -7.07
N ASN A 704 0.69 -18.67 -5.79
CA ASN A 704 0.67 -19.72 -4.76
C ASN A 704 -0.78 -20.15 -4.53
N TRP A 705 -1.70 -19.19 -4.33
CA TRP A 705 -3.14 -19.47 -4.25
C TRP A 705 -3.65 -20.25 -5.46
N LEU A 706 -3.28 -19.84 -6.69
CA LEU A 706 -3.71 -20.55 -7.89
C LEU A 706 -3.20 -22.00 -7.93
N LEU A 707 -1.93 -22.23 -7.56
CA LEU A 707 -1.33 -23.56 -7.53
C LEU A 707 -1.89 -24.43 -6.40
N GLU A 708 -2.24 -23.83 -5.26
CA GLU A 708 -3.00 -24.48 -4.19
C GLU A 708 -4.33 -25.03 -4.75
N GLN A 709 -5.08 -24.24 -5.53
CA GLN A 709 -6.33 -24.72 -6.16
C GLN A 709 -6.11 -25.90 -7.12
N TYR A 710 -5.03 -25.88 -7.91
CA TYR A 710 -4.69 -26.98 -8.82
C TYR A 710 -4.20 -28.23 -8.07
N SER A 711 -3.46 -28.07 -6.97
CA SER A 711 -2.99 -29.18 -6.15
C SER A 711 -4.13 -29.84 -5.36
N ASP A 712 -5.06 -29.05 -4.83
CA ASP A 712 -6.26 -29.58 -4.19
C ASP A 712 -7.16 -30.31 -5.20
N ALA A 713 -7.16 -29.88 -6.46
CA ALA A 713 -7.83 -30.60 -7.56
C ALA A 713 -7.11 -31.91 -7.95
N GLY A 714 -5.81 -32.07 -7.67
CA GLY A 714 -4.98 -33.20 -8.12
C GLY A 714 -4.35 -32.98 -9.51
N TYR A 715 -4.20 -31.72 -9.93
CA TYR A 715 -3.70 -31.31 -11.24
C TYR A 715 -2.35 -30.58 -11.18
N GLU A 716 -1.60 -30.64 -10.06
CA GLU A 716 -0.37 -29.87 -9.83
C GLU A 716 0.78 -30.13 -10.83
N GLN A 717 0.77 -31.28 -11.52
CA GLN A 717 1.76 -31.61 -12.57
C GLN A 717 1.33 -31.23 -13.99
N HIS A 718 0.09 -30.79 -14.20
CA HIS A 718 -0.47 -30.59 -15.54
C HIS A 718 0.01 -29.26 -16.15
N PRO A 719 0.14 -29.15 -17.49
CA PRO A 719 0.55 -27.92 -18.14
C PRO A 719 -0.41 -26.74 -17.88
N LEU A 720 0.14 -25.66 -17.35
CA LEU A 720 -0.58 -24.42 -17.02
C LEU A 720 0.12 -23.22 -17.68
N LEU A 721 -0.54 -22.61 -18.67
CA LEU A 721 -0.11 -21.37 -19.30
C LEU A 721 -0.83 -20.17 -18.66
N ILE A 722 -0.11 -19.13 -18.27
CA ILE A 722 -0.67 -17.95 -17.58
C ILE A 722 -0.30 -16.68 -18.33
N LEU A 723 -1.29 -15.91 -18.78
CA LEU A 723 -1.11 -14.57 -19.36
C LEU A 723 -1.61 -13.53 -18.35
N TYR A 724 -0.70 -12.72 -17.80
CA TYR A 724 -0.99 -11.82 -16.69
C TYR A 724 -0.61 -10.35 -16.96
N GLY A 725 -1.23 -9.41 -16.25
CA GLY A 725 -1.03 -7.97 -16.44
C GLY A 725 -0.06 -7.32 -15.45
N ASP A 726 -0.29 -7.51 -14.15
CA ASP A 726 0.38 -6.77 -13.06
C ASP A 726 1.48 -7.60 -12.35
N GLU A 727 2.35 -6.96 -11.56
CA GLU A 727 3.54 -7.61 -11.00
C GLU A 727 3.30 -8.38 -9.70
N SER A 728 3.16 -9.71 -9.83
CA SER A 728 3.57 -10.67 -8.80
C SER A 728 4.89 -11.37 -9.20
N GLU A 729 5.49 -12.19 -8.31
CA GLU A 729 6.85 -12.79 -8.44
C GLU A 729 7.02 -13.84 -9.57
N LEU A 730 6.34 -13.69 -10.70
CA LEU A 730 6.10 -14.69 -11.73
C LEU A 730 7.23 -14.90 -12.75
N GLU A 731 8.16 -13.95 -12.92
CA GLU A 731 9.21 -14.03 -13.96
C GLU A 731 10.15 -15.25 -13.82
N THR A 732 10.12 -15.94 -12.67
CA THR A 732 10.92 -17.15 -12.39
C THR A 732 10.05 -18.34 -11.95
N ILE A 733 8.75 -18.39 -12.28
CA ILE A 733 7.91 -19.54 -11.92
C ILE A 733 8.28 -20.79 -12.73
N SER A 734 8.53 -20.62 -14.03
CA SER A 734 8.89 -21.70 -14.95
C SER A 734 10.21 -22.41 -14.59
N ASP A 735 11.11 -21.71 -13.87
CA ASP A 735 12.36 -22.27 -13.35
C ASP A 735 12.13 -23.18 -12.12
N LYS A 736 10.98 -23.04 -11.45
CA LYS A 736 10.61 -23.76 -10.23
C LYS A 736 9.60 -24.87 -10.48
N GLN A 737 8.72 -24.68 -11.47
CA GLN A 737 7.69 -25.61 -11.89
C GLN A 737 7.66 -25.68 -13.42
N PRO A 738 8.35 -26.66 -14.04
CA PRO A 738 8.49 -26.74 -15.50
C PRO A 738 7.16 -26.88 -16.28
N ASN A 739 6.10 -27.35 -15.64
CA ASN A 739 4.74 -27.40 -16.21
C ASN A 739 4.01 -26.04 -16.22
N VAL A 740 4.50 -25.04 -15.48
CA VAL A 740 3.87 -23.73 -15.35
C VAL A 740 4.64 -22.69 -16.18
N THR A 741 4.00 -22.15 -17.22
CA THR A 741 4.56 -21.06 -18.03
C THR A 741 3.78 -19.77 -17.77
N ALA A 742 4.42 -18.74 -17.21
CA ALA A 742 3.78 -17.43 -17.02
C ALA A 742 4.40 -16.34 -17.90
N ILE A 743 3.56 -15.52 -18.54
CA ILE A 743 3.96 -14.49 -19.51
C ILE A 743 3.27 -13.16 -19.15
N LYS A 744 4.07 -12.13 -18.84
CA LYS A 744 3.56 -10.77 -18.60
C LYS A 744 3.17 -10.10 -19.91
N ILE A 745 1.90 -9.73 -20.06
CA ILE A 745 1.37 -9.09 -21.26
C ILE A 745 1.62 -7.58 -21.21
N LYS A 746 2.60 -7.12 -22.00
CA LYS A 746 2.94 -5.70 -22.12
C LYS A 746 2.07 -5.05 -23.20
N THR A 747 1.29 -4.03 -22.83
CA THR A 747 0.53 -3.22 -23.79
C THR A 747 1.46 -2.28 -24.56
N LYS A 748 1.05 -1.92 -25.78
CA LYS A 748 1.81 -1.00 -26.65
C LYS A 748 1.60 0.47 -26.29
N THR A 749 0.51 0.78 -25.59
CA THR A 749 0.19 2.10 -25.06
C THR A 749 0.60 2.15 -23.57
N GLY A 750 1.18 3.28 -23.15
CA GLY A 750 1.66 3.49 -21.77
C GLY A 750 0.56 3.66 -20.72
N PHE A 751 -0.70 3.47 -21.10
CA PHE A 751 -1.90 3.54 -20.25
C PHE A 751 -2.82 2.32 -20.43
N GLY A 752 -2.32 1.26 -21.08
CA GLY A 752 -3.05 0.02 -21.33
C GLY A 752 -2.86 -1.02 -20.22
N LEU A 753 -3.87 -1.87 -20.04
CA LEU A 753 -3.85 -2.98 -19.10
C LEU A 753 -4.23 -4.30 -19.79
N HIS A 754 -3.66 -5.43 -19.36
CA HIS A 754 -4.19 -6.74 -19.69
C HIS A 754 -5.28 -7.12 -18.68
N HIS A 755 -6.52 -6.76 -18.96
CA HIS A 755 -7.60 -6.81 -17.97
C HIS A 755 -8.56 -8.01 -18.13
N THR A 756 -8.50 -8.69 -19.29
CA THR A 756 -9.14 -9.98 -19.61
C THR A 756 -8.99 -11.02 -18.52
N LYS A 757 -10.08 -11.75 -18.28
CA LYS A 757 -10.22 -12.80 -17.27
C LYS A 757 -10.93 -14.00 -17.90
N MET A 758 -10.16 -14.99 -18.34
CA MET A 758 -10.64 -16.11 -19.15
C MET A 758 -9.83 -17.37 -18.85
N GLY A 759 -10.50 -18.50 -18.61
CA GLY A 759 -9.89 -19.81 -18.46
C GLY A 759 -10.24 -20.71 -19.65
N LEU A 760 -9.25 -21.39 -20.19
CA LEU A 760 -9.39 -22.42 -21.22
C LEU A 760 -8.89 -23.74 -20.63
N TYR A 761 -9.70 -24.79 -20.74
CA TYR A 761 -9.47 -26.08 -20.09
C TYR A 761 -9.57 -27.18 -21.14
N GLY A 762 -8.47 -27.87 -21.43
CA GLY A 762 -8.43 -29.03 -22.34
C GLY A 762 -8.46 -30.33 -21.54
N TYR A 763 -9.20 -31.33 -22.02
CA TYR A 763 -9.42 -32.61 -21.35
C TYR A 763 -8.82 -33.79 -22.14
N CYS A 764 -8.48 -34.88 -21.44
CA CYS A 764 -7.75 -36.03 -22.01
C CYS A 764 -8.48 -36.77 -23.14
N ASP A 765 -9.79 -36.54 -23.35
CA ASP A 765 -10.57 -37.04 -24.49
C ASP A 765 -10.65 -36.05 -25.67
N GLY A 766 -9.69 -35.13 -25.76
CA GLY A 766 -9.60 -34.10 -26.79
C GLY A 766 -10.51 -32.89 -26.55
N SER A 767 -11.65 -33.09 -25.88
CA SER A 767 -12.63 -32.02 -25.60
C SER A 767 -12.06 -30.83 -24.82
N MET A 768 -12.76 -29.71 -24.81
CA MET A 768 -12.38 -28.54 -24.02
C MET A 768 -13.59 -27.74 -23.46
N ARG A 769 -13.30 -26.75 -22.61
CA ARG A 769 -14.22 -25.70 -22.16
C ARG A 769 -13.60 -24.32 -22.19
N VAL A 770 -14.46 -23.31 -22.31
CA VAL A 770 -14.14 -21.89 -22.18
C VAL A 770 -14.89 -21.34 -20.97
N VAL A 771 -14.19 -20.60 -20.10
CA VAL A 771 -14.76 -19.83 -18.99
C VAL A 771 -14.41 -18.37 -19.18
N VAL A 772 -15.41 -17.48 -19.17
CA VAL A 772 -15.23 -16.03 -19.20
C VAL A 772 -15.70 -15.47 -17.86
N SER A 773 -14.82 -14.73 -17.16
CA SER A 773 -15.00 -14.36 -15.75
C SER A 773 -14.75 -12.86 -15.53
N THR A 774 -15.12 -12.37 -14.34
CA THR A 774 -14.72 -11.04 -13.85
C THR A 774 -13.70 -11.10 -12.71
N ALA A 775 -13.37 -12.29 -12.21
CA ALA A 775 -12.44 -12.51 -11.11
C ALA A 775 -10.97 -12.56 -11.57
N ASN A 776 -10.09 -11.92 -10.80
CA ASN A 776 -8.65 -12.15 -10.84
C ASN A 776 -8.31 -13.50 -10.18
N LEU A 777 -7.05 -13.94 -10.25
CA LEU A 777 -6.61 -15.23 -9.71
C LEU A 777 -5.89 -15.08 -8.36
N TYR A 778 -6.61 -14.55 -7.37
CA TYR A 778 -6.16 -14.48 -5.97
C TYR A 778 -7.36 -14.48 -5.01
N GLU A 779 -7.13 -14.92 -3.77
CA GLU A 779 -8.15 -15.28 -2.78
C GLU A 779 -9.28 -14.25 -2.60
N ASN A 780 -8.97 -12.97 -2.34
CA ASN A 780 -9.98 -11.97 -1.99
C ASN A 780 -11.06 -11.80 -3.08
N ASP A 781 -10.70 -12.01 -4.35
CA ASP A 781 -11.60 -11.88 -5.49
C ASP A 781 -12.59 -13.06 -5.59
N TRP A 782 -12.34 -14.15 -4.86
CA TRP A 782 -13.21 -15.33 -4.73
C TRP A 782 -13.81 -15.50 -3.32
N TYR A 783 -13.50 -14.60 -2.38
CA TYR A 783 -13.90 -14.68 -0.98
C TYR A 783 -15.22 -13.94 -0.71
N ASN A 784 -15.21 -12.60 -0.68
CA ASN A 784 -16.36 -11.75 -0.37
C ASN A 784 -16.67 -10.73 -1.49
N ARG A 785 -16.46 -11.12 -2.76
CA ARG A 785 -16.75 -10.29 -3.94
C ARG A 785 -17.84 -10.93 -4.77
N THR A 786 -18.75 -10.11 -5.30
CA THR A 786 -19.66 -10.57 -6.35
C THR A 786 -18.92 -10.49 -7.69
N GLN A 787 -18.57 -11.66 -8.22
CA GLN A 787 -18.05 -11.89 -9.56
C GLN A 787 -19.15 -12.50 -10.43
N GLY A 788 -19.00 -12.41 -11.75
CA GLY A 788 -19.82 -13.15 -12.72
C GLY A 788 -18.94 -14.04 -13.59
N LEU A 789 -19.45 -15.21 -13.92
CA LEU A 789 -18.82 -16.19 -14.79
C LEU A 789 -19.82 -16.69 -15.83
N TRP A 790 -19.34 -16.95 -17.04
CA TRP A 790 -20.01 -17.80 -18.02
C TRP A 790 -19.11 -19.00 -18.30
N ILE A 791 -19.71 -20.19 -18.36
CA ILE A 791 -19.00 -21.46 -18.55
C ILE A 791 -19.60 -22.17 -19.78
N SER A 792 -18.75 -22.53 -20.75
CA SER A 792 -19.23 -23.19 -21.96
C SER A 792 -19.84 -24.58 -21.66
N PRO A 793 -20.76 -25.07 -22.51
CA PRO A 793 -20.98 -26.52 -22.61
C PRO A 793 -19.65 -27.24 -22.89
N ARG A 794 -19.64 -28.57 -22.73
CA ARG A 794 -18.46 -29.37 -23.10
C ARG A 794 -18.33 -29.34 -24.62
N LEU A 795 -17.19 -28.89 -25.14
CA LEU A 795 -16.94 -28.73 -26.57
C LEU A 795 -16.13 -29.95 -27.05
N PRO A 796 -16.71 -30.90 -27.81
CA PRO A 796 -15.99 -32.10 -28.23
C PRO A 796 -14.96 -31.78 -29.31
N ALA A 797 -13.98 -32.67 -29.48
CA ALA A 797 -13.07 -32.60 -30.63
C ALA A 797 -13.84 -32.88 -31.95
N VAL A 798 -13.42 -32.22 -33.02
CA VAL A 798 -13.93 -32.46 -34.39
C VAL A 798 -13.32 -33.76 -34.93
N SER A 799 -14.13 -34.58 -35.61
CA SER A 799 -13.64 -35.81 -36.26
C SER A 799 -12.60 -35.53 -37.34
N GLU A 800 -11.52 -36.32 -37.37
CA GLU A 800 -10.48 -36.21 -38.40
C GLU A 800 -11.07 -36.29 -39.82
N GLY A 801 -10.66 -35.37 -40.70
CA GLY A 801 -11.17 -35.27 -42.08
C GLY A 801 -12.49 -34.50 -42.24
N SER A 802 -13.02 -33.87 -41.19
CA SER A 802 -14.16 -32.94 -41.30
C SER A 802 -13.79 -31.66 -42.08
N ASP A 803 -14.80 -30.95 -42.59
CA ASP A 803 -14.63 -29.66 -43.25
C ASP A 803 -14.07 -28.60 -42.26
N PRO A 804 -13.10 -27.73 -42.64
CA PRO A 804 -12.55 -26.71 -41.74
C PRO A 804 -13.58 -25.73 -41.16
N THR A 805 -14.71 -25.53 -41.84
CA THR A 805 -15.83 -24.70 -41.35
C THR A 805 -16.74 -25.43 -40.37
N TYR A 806 -16.67 -26.76 -40.31
CA TYR A 806 -17.38 -27.55 -39.31
C TYR A 806 -16.95 -27.14 -37.89
N GLY A 807 -17.89 -27.18 -36.95
CA GLY A 807 -17.64 -26.85 -35.55
C GLY A 807 -17.63 -25.36 -35.23
N GLU A 808 -17.97 -24.46 -36.14
CA GLU A 808 -18.28 -23.07 -35.78
C GLU A 808 -19.70 -22.95 -35.18
N SER A 809 -19.84 -22.04 -34.22
CA SER A 809 -21.08 -21.62 -33.60
C SER A 809 -21.94 -20.74 -34.52
N SER A 810 -23.26 -20.69 -34.25
CA SER A 810 -24.14 -19.66 -34.84
C SER A 810 -23.83 -18.23 -34.36
N THR A 811 -22.84 -18.07 -33.49
CA THR A 811 -22.50 -16.85 -32.75
C THR A 811 -21.03 -16.43 -32.91
N ASP A 812 -20.42 -16.82 -34.05
CA ASP A 812 -19.03 -16.54 -34.50
C ASP A 812 -17.91 -16.68 -33.43
N PHE A 813 -18.17 -17.46 -32.38
CA PHE A 813 -17.39 -17.52 -31.16
C PHE A 813 -16.02 -18.18 -31.37
N ARG A 814 -15.93 -19.28 -32.16
CA ARG A 814 -14.65 -19.98 -32.39
C ARG A 814 -13.70 -19.08 -33.17
N SER A 815 -14.18 -18.49 -34.26
CA SER A 815 -13.45 -17.50 -35.07
C SER A 815 -13.06 -16.27 -34.25
N SER A 816 -13.98 -15.71 -33.46
CA SER A 816 -13.71 -14.56 -32.59
C SER A 816 -12.64 -14.87 -31.52
N LEU A 817 -12.66 -16.07 -30.94
CA LEU A 817 -11.68 -16.51 -29.95
C LEU A 817 -10.30 -16.73 -30.59
N LEU A 818 -10.25 -17.34 -31.77
CA LEU A 818 -9.02 -17.52 -32.55
C LEU A 818 -8.39 -16.18 -32.94
N GLU A 819 -9.18 -15.23 -33.45
CA GLU A 819 -8.67 -13.89 -33.78
C GLU A 819 -8.17 -13.18 -32.51
N TYR A 820 -8.92 -13.27 -31.41
CA TYR A 820 -8.56 -12.61 -30.16
C TYR A 820 -7.25 -13.13 -29.57
N LEU A 821 -7.05 -14.46 -29.53
CA LEU A 821 -5.78 -15.06 -29.10
C LEU A 821 -4.64 -14.76 -30.09
N GLY A 822 -4.93 -14.79 -31.40
CA GLY A 822 -3.98 -14.39 -32.44
C GLY A 822 -3.49 -12.94 -32.30
N ALA A 823 -4.33 -12.04 -31.79
CA ALA A 823 -3.97 -10.64 -31.56
C ALA A 823 -2.86 -10.43 -30.52
N TYR A 824 -2.63 -11.39 -29.60
CA TYR A 824 -1.49 -11.37 -28.66
C TYR A 824 -0.14 -11.61 -29.35
N LYS A 825 -0.13 -12.32 -30.49
CA LYS A 825 1.07 -12.66 -31.28
C LYS A 825 2.15 -13.39 -30.46
N LEU A 826 1.73 -14.36 -29.63
CA LEU A 826 2.58 -15.21 -28.81
C LEU A 826 2.59 -16.64 -29.34
N ALA A 827 3.76 -17.17 -29.72
CA ALA A 827 3.89 -18.55 -30.20
C ALA A 827 3.42 -19.61 -29.18
N LYS A 828 3.46 -19.29 -27.88
CA LYS A 828 2.91 -20.15 -26.81
C LYS A 828 1.38 -20.32 -26.86
N LEU A 829 0.67 -19.57 -27.70
CA LEU A 829 -0.77 -19.77 -27.97
C LEU A 829 -1.04 -20.64 -29.20
N GLU A 830 -0.05 -20.98 -30.02
CA GLU A 830 -0.27 -21.70 -31.29
C GLU A 830 -0.93 -23.08 -31.07
N SER A 831 -0.51 -23.82 -30.05
CA SER A 831 -1.13 -25.11 -29.68
C SER A 831 -2.56 -24.96 -29.14
N TRP A 832 -2.86 -23.87 -28.44
CA TRP A 832 -4.22 -23.56 -27.99
C TRP A 832 -5.12 -23.15 -29.15
N MET A 833 -4.60 -22.37 -30.10
CA MET A 833 -5.32 -21.99 -31.30
C MET A 833 -5.58 -23.18 -32.23
N ALA A 834 -4.62 -24.11 -32.36
CA ALA A 834 -4.84 -25.38 -33.07
C ALA A 834 -5.98 -26.19 -32.43
N ARG A 835 -5.93 -26.44 -31.11
CA ARG A 835 -6.99 -27.16 -30.40
C ARG A 835 -8.37 -26.49 -30.53
N ILE A 836 -8.43 -25.16 -30.48
CA ILE A 836 -9.69 -24.41 -30.66
C ILE A 836 -10.23 -24.57 -32.09
N ALA A 837 -9.38 -24.59 -33.11
CA ALA A 837 -9.80 -24.86 -34.49
C ALA A 837 -10.30 -26.31 -34.65
N GLU A 838 -9.65 -27.27 -33.99
CA GLU A 838 -9.98 -28.71 -33.99
C GLU A 838 -11.12 -29.08 -33.02
N THR A 839 -11.84 -28.09 -32.45
CA THR A 839 -12.94 -28.28 -31.49
C THR A 839 -14.28 -27.82 -32.07
N ASP A 840 -15.35 -28.54 -31.73
CA ASP A 840 -16.73 -28.22 -32.08
C ASP A 840 -17.36 -27.24 -31.07
N PHE A 841 -17.47 -25.98 -31.49
CA PHE A 841 -18.09 -24.87 -30.77
C PHE A 841 -19.58 -24.69 -31.12
N SER A 842 -20.18 -25.55 -31.95
CA SER A 842 -21.55 -25.37 -32.49
C SER A 842 -22.64 -25.20 -31.42
N ALA A 843 -22.43 -25.79 -30.25
CA ALA A 843 -23.32 -25.70 -29.09
C ALA A 843 -23.33 -24.32 -28.38
N ILE A 844 -22.45 -23.39 -28.75
CA ILE A 844 -22.38 -22.05 -28.13
C ILE A 844 -23.40 -21.10 -28.76
N LYS A 845 -24.16 -20.42 -27.89
CA LYS A 845 -25.28 -19.51 -28.22
C LYS A 845 -25.10 -18.09 -27.64
N VAL A 846 -23.88 -17.70 -27.33
CA VAL A 846 -23.51 -16.34 -26.86
C VAL A 846 -22.38 -15.82 -27.72
N PHE A 847 -22.37 -14.53 -28.05
CA PHE A 847 -21.29 -13.95 -28.86
C PHE A 847 -20.11 -13.52 -28.00
N LEU A 848 -18.88 -13.71 -28.50
CA LEU A 848 -17.69 -13.16 -27.86
C LEU A 848 -17.55 -11.66 -28.17
N VAL A 849 -17.39 -10.85 -27.13
CA VAL A 849 -17.18 -9.39 -27.21
C VAL A 849 -15.86 -9.05 -26.53
N CYS A 850 -14.83 -8.84 -27.35
CA CYS A 850 -13.46 -8.56 -26.87
C CYS A 850 -13.00 -7.13 -27.20
N SER A 851 -11.93 -6.70 -26.55
CA SER A 851 -11.20 -5.47 -26.85
C SER A 851 -9.71 -5.76 -26.92
N HIS A 852 -9.01 -5.22 -27.92
CA HIS A 852 -7.57 -5.40 -28.16
C HIS A 852 -6.85 -4.03 -28.30
N PRO A 853 -5.66 -3.82 -27.72
CA PRO A 853 -4.96 -2.54 -27.80
C PRO A 853 -4.46 -2.18 -29.21
N CYS A 854 -5.20 -1.33 -29.91
CA CYS A 854 -4.82 -0.77 -31.21
C CYS A 854 -4.07 0.57 -31.08
N GLY A 855 -2.99 0.73 -31.85
CA GLY A 855 -2.21 1.97 -31.89
C GLY A 855 -2.80 3.04 -32.82
N ASP A 856 -2.34 4.29 -32.70
CA ASP A 856 -2.92 5.49 -33.35
C ASP A 856 -3.05 5.47 -34.90
N TYR A 857 -2.55 4.43 -35.58
CA TYR A 857 -2.49 4.30 -37.04
C TYR A 857 -3.19 3.05 -37.60
N TYR A 858 -3.73 2.16 -36.76
CA TYR A 858 -4.31 0.88 -37.22
C TYR A 858 -5.75 0.68 -36.75
N ILE A 859 -6.66 0.71 -37.72
CA ILE A 859 -8.03 0.20 -37.59
C ILE A 859 -7.99 -1.21 -38.20
N PRO A 860 -8.30 -2.28 -37.46
CA PRO A 860 -8.51 -3.59 -38.08
C PRO A 860 -9.78 -3.56 -38.95
N ASP A 861 -9.81 -4.37 -40.01
CA ASP A 861 -10.84 -4.33 -41.05
C ASP A 861 -12.20 -4.91 -40.60
N GLY A 862 -12.87 -4.20 -39.69
CA GLY A 862 -14.21 -4.52 -39.23
C GLY A 862 -14.51 -4.03 -37.81
N PRO A 863 -15.78 -4.11 -37.37
CA PRO A 863 -16.20 -3.85 -35.99
C PRO A 863 -15.84 -5.08 -35.12
N LEU A 864 -14.56 -5.38 -34.97
CA LEU A 864 -14.07 -6.61 -34.36
C LEU A 864 -13.86 -6.47 -32.84
N TRP A 865 -13.59 -5.23 -32.37
CA TRP A 865 -13.26 -4.93 -30.97
C TRP A 865 -14.13 -3.83 -30.37
N GLY A 866 -14.24 -3.81 -29.03
CA GLY A 866 -14.78 -2.69 -28.25
C GLY A 866 -16.25 -2.37 -28.53
N HIS A 867 -16.62 -1.09 -28.37
CA HIS A 867 -18.02 -0.68 -28.57
C HIS A 867 -18.53 -0.86 -30.01
N PRO A 868 -17.70 -0.77 -31.08
CA PRO A 868 -18.14 -1.12 -32.43
C PRO A 868 -18.57 -2.58 -32.56
N ARG A 869 -17.86 -3.54 -31.94
CA ARG A 869 -18.20 -4.97 -31.97
C ARG A 869 -19.56 -5.27 -31.36
N LEU A 870 -19.81 -4.79 -30.14
CA LEU A 870 -21.14 -4.91 -29.52
C LEU A 870 -22.21 -4.28 -30.41
N GLY A 871 -21.96 -3.06 -30.92
CA GLY A 871 -22.92 -2.38 -31.78
C GLY A 871 -23.19 -3.06 -33.12
N ALA A 872 -22.22 -3.78 -33.70
CA ALA A 872 -22.42 -4.54 -34.94
C ALA A 872 -23.32 -5.76 -34.69
N LEU A 873 -23.00 -6.55 -33.66
CA LEU A 873 -23.78 -7.72 -33.24
C LEU A 873 -25.23 -7.34 -32.90
N LEU A 874 -25.43 -6.26 -32.14
CA LEU A 874 -26.76 -5.76 -31.81
C LEU A 874 -27.54 -5.37 -33.09
N SER A 875 -26.92 -4.69 -34.06
CA SER A 875 -27.58 -4.35 -35.35
C SER A 875 -27.84 -5.52 -36.31
N GLN A 876 -27.43 -6.75 -35.94
CA GLN A 876 -27.66 -7.96 -36.74
C GLN A 876 -28.63 -8.93 -36.04
N TYR A 877 -28.55 -9.02 -34.71
CA TYR A 877 -29.15 -10.13 -33.95
C TYR A 877 -30.01 -9.72 -32.74
N ALA A 878 -30.00 -8.44 -32.32
CA ALA A 878 -30.84 -7.99 -31.21
C ALA A 878 -32.26 -7.63 -31.69
N THR A 879 -33.24 -7.91 -30.83
CA THR A 879 -34.65 -7.59 -31.06
C THR A 879 -34.93 -6.08 -30.97
N PRO A 880 -36.02 -5.58 -31.60
CA PRO A 880 -36.29 -4.15 -31.69
C PRO A 880 -36.27 -3.42 -30.35
N ILE A 881 -35.50 -2.35 -30.24
CA ILE A 881 -35.21 -1.67 -28.98
C ILE A 881 -36.28 -0.62 -28.67
N ASP A 882 -37.00 -0.79 -27.55
CA ASP A 882 -37.90 0.26 -27.03
C ASP A 882 -37.07 1.41 -26.46
N ALA A 883 -36.85 2.44 -27.28
CA ALA A 883 -36.05 3.63 -26.96
C ALA A 883 -36.48 4.41 -25.69
N THR A 884 -37.62 4.09 -25.06
CA THR A 884 -38.02 4.70 -23.78
C THR A 884 -37.20 4.21 -22.59
N PHE A 885 -36.78 2.94 -22.59
CA PHE A 885 -36.01 2.33 -21.49
C PHE A 885 -34.52 2.71 -21.50
N PRO A 886 -33.82 2.69 -20.36
CA PRO A 886 -32.41 3.08 -20.30
C PRO A 886 -31.46 1.94 -20.66
N LEU A 887 -30.29 2.29 -21.22
CA LEU A 887 -29.10 1.46 -21.10
C LEU A 887 -28.69 1.39 -19.62
N VAL A 888 -28.54 0.19 -19.08
CA VAL A 888 -27.96 -0.03 -17.74
C VAL A 888 -26.52 -0.52 -17.90
N ALA A 889 -25.58 0.20 -17.31
CA ALA A 889 -24.22 -0.24 -17.09
C ALA A 889 -24.01 -0.52 -15.60
N GLN A 890 -23.25 -1.56 -15.26
CA GLN A 890 -22.77 -1.86 -13.92
C GLN A 890 -21.26 -2.11 -14.03
N SER A 891 -20.48 -1.43 -13.20
CA SER A 891 -19.02 -1.43 -13.31
C SER A 891 -18.36 -1.36 -11.94
N SER A 892 -17.16 -1.92 -11.79
CA SER A 892 -16.36 -1.80 -10.55
C SER A 892 -15.41 -0.60 -10.59
N ALA A 893 -15.01 -0.15 -11.78
CA ALA A 893 -14.24 1.08 -11.98
C ALA A 893 -14.98 2.04 -12.92
N ILE A 894 -14.72 3.35 -12.79
CA ILE A 894 -15.31 4.39 -13.64
C ILE A 894 -14.19 5.23 -14.26
N GLY A 895 -14.15 5.28 -15.59
CA GLY A 895 -13.18 6.09 -16.33
C GLY A 895 -13.58 7.57 -16.47
N GLU A 896 -12.65 8.38 -16.98
CA GLU A 896 -12.92 9.76 -17.37
C GLU A 896 -13.75 9.79 -18.67
N PHE A 897 -15.01 10.20 -18.59
CA PHE A 897 -15.92 10.39 -19.71
C PHE A 897 -15.79 11.79 -20.32
N GLY A 898 -15.49 12.78 -19.48
CA GLY A 898 -15.31 14.20 -19.84
C GLY A 898 -16.44 15.08 -19.32
N LYS A 899 -16.42 16.37 -19.69
CA LYS A 899 -17.28 17.42 -19.09
C LYS A 899 -18.79 17.27 -19.28
N SER A 900 -19.27 16.39 -20.16
CA SER A 900 -20.71 16.10 -20.33
C SER A 900 -20.95 14.73 -21.01
N PRO A 901 -22.14 14.11 -20.87
CA PRO A 901 -22.41 12.82 -21.49
C PRO A 901 -22.41 12.86 -23.03
N GLN A 902 -22.59 14.05 -23.63
CA GLN A 902 -22.52 14.27 -25.09
C GLN A 902 -21.16 13.94 -25.71
N LEU A 903 -20.06 13.96 -24.93
CA LEU A 903 -18.71 13.83 -25.49
C LEU A 903 -18.35 12.40 -25.91
N TRP A 904 -18.83 11.39 -25.18
CA TRP A 904 -18.47 9.97 -25.42
C TRP A 904 -19.64 9.02 -25.22
N ILE A 905 -20.39 9.13 -24.10
CA ILE A 905 -21.50 8.20 -23.82
C ILE A 905 -22.60 8.34 -24.90
N GLN A 906 -23.14 9.54 -25.09
CA GLN A 906 -24.20 9.80 -26.08
C GLN A 906 -23.69 9.84 -27.53
N ARG A 907 -22.40 10.12 -27.77
CA ARG A 907 -21.82 10.18 -29.13
C ARG A 907 -21.31 8.84 -29.66
N GLN A 908 -20.87 7.92 -28.80
CA GLN A 908 -20.15 6.70 -29.23
C GLN A 908 -20.69 5.43 -28.58
N ILE A 909 -20.89 5.41 -27.26
CA ILE A 909 -21.41 4.24 -26.55
C ILE A 909 -22.87 3.98 -26.91
N MET A 910 -23.78 4.92 -26.68
CA MET A 910 -25.22 4.71 -26.91
C MET A 910 -25.56 4.45 -28.38
N PRO A 911 -24.91 5.08 -29.39
CA PRO A 911 -25.01 4.69 -30.81
C PRO A 911 -24.52 3.27 -31.16
N SER A 912 -23.76 2.61 -30.28
CA SER A 912 -23.46 1.19 -30.38
C SER A 912 -24.47 0.34 -29.58
N PHE A 913 -24.64 0.66 -28.29
CA PHE A 913 -25.38 -0.15 -27.31
C PHE A 913 -26.92 -0.07 -27.46
N GLY A 914 -27.43 0.88 -28.25
CA GLY A 914 -28.86 1.08 -28.52
C GLY A 914 -29.30 0.70 -29.94
N LYS A 915 -28.53 -0.15 -30.64
CA LYS A 915 -28.86 -0.67 -31.96
C LYS A 915 -29.71 -1.95 -31.85
N ASP A 916 -30.51 -2.19 -32.88
CA ASP A 916 -31.29 -3.41 -33.08
C ASP A 916 -31.32 -3.79 -34.58
N ASN A 917 -31.95 -4.92 -34.91
CA ASN A 917 -32.04 -5.45 -36.27
C ASN A 917 -32.95 -4.65 -37.23
N GLU A 918 -33.78 -3.73 -36.75
CA GLU A 918 -34.61 -2.83 -37.57
C GLU A 918 -34.00 -1.43 -37.72
N GLN A 919 -33.30 -0.94 -36.70
CA GLN A 919 -32.82 0.44 -36.56
C GLN A 919 -31.30 0.54 -36.66
N GLN A 920 -30.77 0.45 -37.88
CA GLN A 920 -29.35 0.74 -38.16
C GLN A 920 -28.95 2.21 -37.86
N THR A 921 -29.92 3.11 -37.64
CA THR A 921 -29.69 4.50 -37.18
C THR A 921 -30.67 4.89 -36.07
N ILE A 922 -30.13 5.23 -34.88
CA ILE A 922 -30.95 5.56 -33.70
C ILE A 922 -31.58 6.96 -33.85
N ARG A 923 -32.91 7.05 -33.77
CA ARG A 923 -33.67 8.32 -33.90
C ARG A 923 -33.87 9.09 -32.59
N ARG A 924 -33.79 8.42 -31.44
CA ARG A 924 -33.73 9.04 -30.09
C ARG A 924 -32.77 8.25 -29.23
N LEU A 925 -31.78 8.93 -28.64
CA LEU A 925 -30.90 8.31 -27.66
C LEU A 925 -31.71 7.98 -26.39
N PRO A 926 -31.67 6.73 -25.88
CA PRO A 926 -32.42 6.32 -24.70
C PRO A 926 -31.91 6.97 -23.41
N GLY A 927 -32.47 6.60 -22.26
CA GLY A 927 -31.83 6.86 -20.97
C GLY A 927 -30.48 6.13 -20.83
N PHE A 928 -29.68 6.56 -19.85
CA PHE A 928 -28.51 5.84 -19.34
C PHE A 928 -28.63 5.72 -17.82
N ARG A 929 -28.12 4.64 -17.23
CA ARG A 929 -28.02 4.41 -15.78
C ARG A 929 -26.74 3.66 -15.47
N LEU A 930 -26.07 4.04 -14.38
CA LEU A 930 -24.82 3.46 -13.91
C LEU A 930 -25.00 2.91 -12.49
N ILE A 931 -24.98 1.59 -12.36
CA ILE A 931 -24.91 0.91 -11.06
C ILE A 931 -23.46 0.94 -10.59
N TYR A 932 -23.23 1.56 -9.44
CA TYR A 932 -21.92 1.66 -8.80
C TYR A 932 -22.13 1.79 -7.28
N PRO A 933 -21.36 1.10 -6.42
CA PRO A 933 -21.57 1.16 -4.97
C PRO A 933 -21.45 2.58 -4.40
N SER A 934 -22.42 2.98 -3.58
CA SER A 934 -22.25 4.17 -2.73
C SER A 934 -21.29 3.86 -1.57
N LEU A 935 -20.77 4.90 -0.90
CA LEU A 935 -19.98 4.72 0.34
C LEU A 935 -20.76 3.88 1.37
N ALA A 936 -22.07 4.12 1.50
CA ALA A 936 -22.94 3.34 2.38
C ALA A 936 -23.08 1.87 1.95
N ASN A 937 -23.03 1.54 0.65
CA ASN A 937 -23.00 0.14 0.20
C ASN A 937 -21.70 -0.56 0.65
N VAL A 938 -20.56 0.14 0.62
CA VAL A 938 -19.25 -0.42 1.00
C VAL A 938 -19.11 -0.59 2.51
N LEU A 939 -19.43 0.44 3.30
CA LEU A 939 -19.41 0.38 4.78
C LEU A 939 -20.36 -0.70 5.36
N GLN A 940 -21.40 -1.09 4.62
CA GLN A 940 -22.32 -2.16 5.01
C GLN A 940 -21.90 -3.54 4.49
N SER A 941 -20.78 -3.65 3.77
CA SER A 941 -20.27 -4.88 3.16
C SER A 941 -19.71 -5.87 4.20
N HIS A 942 -19.43 -7.12 3.79
CA HIS A 942 -18.76 -8.09 4.67
C HIS A 942 -17.33 -7.65 5.06
N ASP A 943 -16.68 -6.86 4.19
CA ASP A 943 -15.30 -6.40 4.33
C ASP A 943 -15.20 -4.94 4.80
N ASP A 944 -16.33 -4.32 5.19
CA ASP A 944 -16.43 -2.90 5.54
C ASP A 944 -15.79 -2.00 4.45
N ILE A 945 -15.10 -0.91 4.82
CA ILE A 945 -14.35 -0.02 3.92
C ILE A 945 -13.40 -0.79 2.97
N CYS A 946 -12.79 -1.90 3.43
CA CYS A 946 -11.91 -2.73 2.62
C CYS A 946 -12.64 -3.46 1.48
N GLY A 947 -13.97 -3.58 1.51
CA GLY A 947 -14.78 -4.03 0.38
C GLY A 947 -14.60 -3.16 -0.86
N GLY A 948 -14.28 -1.88 -0.66
CA GLY A 948 -13.98 -0.91 -1.72
C GLY A 948 -12.63 -1.10 -2.42
N SER A 949 -11.78 -2.03 -1.96
CA SER A 949 -10.50 -2.36 -2.61
C SER A 949 -10.61 -2.76 -4.09
N CYS A 950 -11.75 -3.33 -4.50
CA CYS A 950 -12.05 -3.71 -5.88
C CYS A 950 -12.70 -2.59 -6.72
N LEU A 951 -12.86 -1.39 -6.14
CA LEU A 951 -13.62 -0.27 -6.71
C LEU A 951 -12.75 0.97 -7.05
N PRO A 952 -11.82 0.88 -8.02
CA PRO A 952 -10.91 1.99 -8.34
C PRO A 952 -11.61 3.10 -9.12
N TYR A 953 -12.25 4.02 -8.38
CA TYR A 953 -12.74 5.31 -8.87
C TYR A 953 -12.24 6.42 -7.94
N SER A 954 -11.58 7.46 -8.47
CA SER A 954 -11.12 8.57 -7.63
C SER A 954 -12.10 9.74 -7.61
N GLU A 955 -12.13 10.40 -6.46
CA GLU A 955 -12.91 11.63 -6.24
C GLU A 955 -12.44 12.75 -7.20
N GLU A 956 -11.18 12.73 -7.62
CA GLU A 956 -10.62 13.64 -8.65
C GLU A 956 -11.23 13.41 -10.04
N VAL A 957 -11.33 12.15 -10.51
CA VAL A 957 -12.01 11.85 -11.78
C VAL A 957 -13.51 12.16 -11.67
N HIS A 958 -14.12 11.94 -10.51
CA HIS A 958 -15.50 12.31 -10.27
C HIS A 958 -15.74 13.83 -10.35
N LYS A 959 -14.87 14.66 -9.75
CA LYS A 959 -14.92 16.12 -9.83
C LYS A 959 -14.92 16.66 -11.27
N GLN A 960 -14.31 15.95 -12.22
CA GLN A 960 -14.30 16.32 -13.64
C GLN A 960 -15.61 15.98 -14.39
N GLN A 961 -16.47 15.14 -13.81
CA GLN A 961 -17.69 14.62 -14.45
C GLN A 961 -18.91 14.52 -13.51
N LYS A 962 -19.06 15.45 -12.56
CA LYS A 962 -20.17 15.50 -11.58
C LYS A 962 -21.58 15.34 -12.15
N TRP A 963 -21.80 15.67 -13.43
CA TRP A 963 -23.06 15.38 -14.12
C TRP A 963 -23.49 13.90 -14.00
N LEU A 964 -22.52 12.98 -13.80
CA LEU A 964 -22.71 11.55 -13.61
C LEU A 964 -23.51 11.19 -12.34
N GLU A 965 -23.52 12.05 -11.32
CA GLU A 965 -24.34 11.89 -10.09
C GLU A 965 -25.81 11.62 -10.44
N ASN A 966 -26.35 12.35 -11.43
CA ASN A 966 -27.74 12.22 -11.93
C ASN A 966 -28.05 10.88 -12.63
N TYR A 967 -27.03 10.05 -12.85
CA TYR A 967 -27.12 8.76 -13.55
C TYR A 967 -26.75 7.58 -12.63
N MET A 968 -26.48 7.79 -11.34
CA MET A 968 -25.96 6.77 -10.42
C MET A 968 -27.04 6.04 -9.62
N TYR A 969 -26.87 4.71 -9.51
CA TYR A 969 -27.81 3.74 -8.94
C TYR A 969 -27.05 2.82 -7.97
N GLN A 970 -27.68 2.48 -6.83
CA GLN A 970 -27.03 1.72 -5.75
C GLN A 970 -26.70 0.28 -6.16
N TRP A 971 -25.68 -0.30 -5.54
CA TRP A 971 -25.50 -1.77 -5.55
C TRP A 971 -26.52 -2.41 -4.59
N ILE A 972 -27.48 -3.15 -5.16
CA ILE A 972 -28.51 -3.88 -4.41
C ILE A 972 -28.63 -5.28 -5.01
N SER A 973 -28.46 -6.31 -4.20
CA SER A 973 -28.50 -7.72 -4.62
C SER A 973 -28.99 -8.59 -3.46
N ARG A 974 -30.23 -8.35 -3.04
CA ARG A 974 -30.86 -9.03 -1.90
C ARG A 974 -31.41 -10.39 -2.31
N THR A 975 -32.00 -10.47 -3.50
CA THR A 975 -32.54 -11.72 -4.07
C THR A 975 -31.47 -12.79 -4.32
N ARG A 976 -30.21 -12.38 -4.52
CA ARG A 976 -29.04 -13.27 -4.69
C ARG A 976 -28.11 -13.31 -3.48
N HIS A 977 -28.56 -12.83 -2.31
CA HIS A 977 -27.83 -12.82 -1.04
C HIS A 977 -26.42 -12.18 -1.09
N ARG A 978 -26.27 -11.14 -1.93
CA ARG A 978 -24.99 -10.50 -2.31
C ARG A 978 -24.95 -8.98 -2.09
N ASN A 979 -25.97 -8.40 -1.45
CA ASN A 979 -26.02 -6.97 -1.11
C ASN A 979 -24.79 -6.51 -0.28
N LYS A 980 -24.15 -7.42 0.46
CA LYS A 980 -22.93 -7.17 1.24
C LYS A 980 -21.63 -7.62 0.56
N ALA A 981 -21.68 -8.27 -0.61
CA ALA A 981 -20.50 -8.72 -1.35
C ALA A 981 -20.24 -7.76 -2.51
N MET A 982 -19.23 -6.89 -2.37
CA MET A 982 -19.04 -5.76 -3.29
C MET A 982 -18.78 -6.24 -4.74
N PRO A 983 -19.36 -5.53 -5.74
CA PRO A 983 -19.34 -5.97 -7.13
C PRO A 983 -17.99 -5.70 -7.78
N HIS A 984 -17.24 -6.77 -8.01
CA HIS A 984 -16.14 -6.76 -8.96
C HIS A 984 -16.58 -7.35 -10.32
N ILE A 985 -17.78 -7.90 -10.42
CA ILE A 985 -18.51 -8.09 -11.68
C ILE A 985 -18.67 -6.78 -12.45
N LYS A 986 -18.71 -6.85 -13.79
CA LYS A 986 -19.14 -5.75 -14.67
C LYS A 986 -20.14 -6.30 -15.68
N THR A 987 -21.26 -5.63 -15.84
CA THR A 987 -22.33 -6.04 -16.76
C THR A 987 -22.96 -4.85 -17.48
N TYR A 988 -23.53 -5.13 -18.64
CA TYR A 988 -24.30 -4.15 -19.39
C TYR A 988 -25.58 -4.84 -19.87
N CYS A 989 -26.72 -4.18 -19.76
CA CYS A 989 -27.98 -4.76 -20.21
C CYS A 989 -29.00 -3.68 -20.58
N ARG A 990 -30.11 -4.13 -21.15
CA ARG A 990 -31.27 -3.29 -21.43
C ARG A 990 -32.54 -3.98 -20.96
N TRP A 991 -33.22 -3.36 -19.99
CA TRP A 991 -34.35 -3.94 -19.26
C TRP A 991 -35.64 -3.18 -19.55
N THR A 992 -36.71 -3.94 -19.82
CA THR A 992 -38.10 -3.48 -19.99
C THR A 992 -39.01 -4.33 -19.09
N PRO A 993 -40.30 -3.98 -18.89
CA PRO A 993 -41.25 -4.79 -18.11
C PRO A 993 -41.41 -6.23 -18.62
N GLU A 994 -41.19 -6.44 -19.91
CA GLU A 994 -41.29 -7.73 -20.61
C GLU A 994 -40.04 -8.62 -20.39
N GLY A 995 -38.88 -8.02 -20.15
CA GLY A 995 -37.65 -8.74 -19.81
C GLY A 995 -36.36 -7.99 -20.14
N LEU A 996 -35.26 -8.71 -20.37
CA LEU A 996 -34.02 -8.14 -20.88
C LEU A 996 -33.95 -8.30 -22.40
N GLN A 997 -33.75 -7.21 -23.14
CA GLN A 997 -33.55 -7.28 -24.59
C GLN A 997 -32.18 -7.85 -24.97
N TRP A 998 -31.20 -7.67 -24.09
CA TRP A 998 -29.88 -8.29 -24.14
C TRP A 998 -29.16 -8.10 -22.79
N PHE A 999 -28.16 -8.95 -22.53
CA PHE A 999 -27.28 -8.87 -21.36
C PHE A 999 -25.85 -9.20 -21.76
N LEU A 1000 -24.86 -8.55 -21.15
CA LEU A 1000 -23.43 -8.74 -21.37
C LEU A 1000 -22.71 -8.89 -20.04
N LEU A 1001 -21.96 -9.98 -19.88
CA LEU A 1001 -20.94 -10.15 -18.84
C LEU A 1001 -19.56 -9.83 -19.42
N THR A 1002 -18.72 -9.03 -18.76
CA THR A 1002 -17.39 -8.69 -19.30
C THR A 1002 -16.39 -8.24 -18.23
N SER A 1003 -15.08 -8.34 -18.53
CA SER A 1003 -14.05 -7.65 -17.79
C SER A 1003 -14.08 -6.12 -17.98
N ALA A 1004 -14.67 -5.62 -19.09
CA ALA A 1004 -14.61 -4.22 -19.49
C ALA A 1004 -15.32 -3.27 -18.51
N ASN A 1005 -14.54 -2.63 -17.64
CA ASN A 1005 -14.97 -1.49 -16.83
C ASN A 1005 -15.41 -0.32 -17.72
N PHE A 1006 -16.43 0.42 -17.30
CA PHE A 1006 -17.02 1.50 -18.09
C PHE A 1006 -16.05 2.68 -18.24
N SER A 1007 -15.28 2.67 -19.33
CA SER A 1007 -14.12 3.53 -19.57
C SER A 1007 -13.74 3.56 -21.06
N LYS A 1008 -13.12 4.68 -21.49
CA LYS A 1008 -12.55 4.83 -22.85
C LYS A 1008 -11.42 3.82 -23.13
N SER A 1009 -10.65 3.41 -22.12
CA SER A 1009 -9.52 2.48 -22.29
C SER A 1009 -9.96 1.05 -22.61
N ALA A 1010 -11.06 0.60 -21.99
CA ALA A 1010 -11.67 -0.70 -22.25
C ALA A 1010 -12.49 -0.69 -23.55
N TRP A 1011 -13.51 0.16 -23.61
CA TRP A 1011 -14.51 0.15 -24.69
C TRP A 1011 -14.06 0.82 -25.99
N GLY A 1012 -13.01 1.64 -25.92
CA GLY A 1012 -12.48 2.41 -27.03
C GLY A 1012 -13.05 3.81 -27.18
N ILE A 1013 -12.38 4.62 -28.01
CA ILE A 1013 -12.82 5.94 -28.45
C ILE A 1013 -12.50 6.13 -29.93
N THR A 1014 -13.49 6.51 -30.73
CA THR A 1014 -13.28 6.88 -32.14
C THR A 1014 -12.78 8.31 -32.24
N ARG A 1015 -11.64 8.51 -32.91
CA ARG A 1015 -11.03 9.81 -33.22
C ARG A 1015 -11.19 10.13 -34.71
N TYR A 1016 -11.48 11.39 -35.03
CA TYR A 1016 -11.67 11.91 -36.39
C TYR A 1016 -12.66 11.09 -37.23
N ASP A 1017 -13.65 10.48 -36.55
CA ASP A 1017 -14.70 9.63 -37.11
C ASP A 1017 -14.18 8.49 -38.02
N LYS A 1018 -12.94 8.03 -37.77
CA LYS A 1018 -12.28 6.91 -38.48
C LYS A 1018 -11.44 6.01 -37.56
N LEU A 1019 -10.55 6.60 -36.75
CA LEU A 1019 -9.56 5.85 -35.96
C LEU A 1019 -10.15 5.39 -34.63
N LEU A 1020 -10.45 4.10 -34.48
CA LEU A 1020 -10.76 3.50 -33.18
C LEU A 1020 -9.47 3.35 -32.35
N TYR A 1021 -9.48 3.80 -31.10
CA TYR A 1021 -8.37 3.69 -30.16
C TYR A 1021 -8.81 2.95 -28.89
N ILE A 1022 -8.18 1.81 -28.60
CA ILE A 1022 -8.40 0.95 -27.42
C ILE A 1022 -7.06 0.78 -26.69
N ASN A 1023 -7.09 0.79 -25.36
CA ASN A 1023 -5.89 0.64 -24.52
C ASN A 1023 -5.76 -0.76 -23.89
N ASN A 1024 -6.88 -1.42 -23.58
CA ASN A 1024 -6.89 -2.64 -22.80
C ASN A 1024 -7.10 -3.91 -23.65
N TYR A 1025 -6.60 -5.04 -23.13
CA TYR A 1025 -7.18 -6.34 -23.43
C TYR A 1025 -8.38 -6.56 -22.53
N GLU A 1026 -9.57 -6.76 -23.10
CA GLU A 1026 -10.80 -7.11 -22.38
C GLU A 1026 -11.52 -8.26 -23.10
N ALA A 1027 -12.33 -9.04 -22.37
CA ALA A 1027 -13.21 -10.06 -22.94
C ALA A 1027 -14.59 -10.09 -22.25
N GLY A 1028 -15.58 -10.68 -22.90
CA GLY A 1028 -16.95 -10.76 -22.40
C GLY A 1028 -17.85 -11.57 -23.32
N VAL A 1029 -19.04 -11.93 -22.83
CA VAL A 1029 -20.04 -12.71 -23.57
C VAL A 1029 -21.41 -12.04 -23.58
N LEU A 1030 -21.97 -11.91 -24.79
CA LEU A 1030 -23.26 -11.28 -25.06
C LEU A 1030 -24.36 -12.33 -25.22
N PHE A 1031 -25.36 -12.24 -24.35
CA PHE A 1031 -26.56 -13.04 -24.34
C PHE A 1031 -27.66 -12.30 -25.12
N LEU A 1032 -28.07 -12.87 -26.25
CA LEU A 1032 -29.20 -12.35 -27.05
C LEU A 1032 -30.39 -13.32 -26.97
N PRO A 1033 -31.59 -12.85 -26.59
CA PRO A 1033 -32.79 -13.69 -26.44
C PRO A 1033 -33.04 -14.59 -27.64
N LYS A 1034 -33.03 -13.99 -28.84
CA LYS A 1034 -33.47 -14.64 -30.07
C LYS A 1034 -32.54 -15.76 -30.55
N ILE A 1035 -31.28 -15.75 -30.12
CA ILE A 1035 -30.29 -16.80 -30.44
C ILE A 1035 -30.22 -17.85 -29.33
N LEU A 1036 -30.34 -17.42 -28.07
CA LEU A 1036 -30.24 -18.29 -26.91
C LEU A 1036 -31.50 -19.15 -26.70
N LEU A 1037 -32.66 -18.49 -26.77
CA LEU A 1037 -33.97 -19.01 -26.39
C LEU A 1037 -34.97 -19.15 -27.55
N ASP A 1038 -34.76 -18.41 -28.66
CA ASP A 1038 -35.76 -18.11 -29.71
C ASP A 1038 -36.93 -17.19 -29.26
N GLU A 1039 -36.86 -16.66 -28.04
CA GLU A 1039 -37.77 -15.61 -27.52
C GLU A 1039 -37.23 -14.20 -27.79
N ASP A 1040 -38.07 -13.17 -27.62
CA ASP A 1040 -37.67 -11.78 -27.85
C ASP A 1040 -36.98 -11.09 -26.67
N PHE A 1041 -37.10 -11.66 -25.46
CA PHE A 1041 -36.53 -11.17 -24.20
C PHE A 1041 -35.95 -12.33 -23.36
N LEU A 1042 -34.89 -12.07 -22.58
CA LEU A 1042 -34.51 -12.97 -21.49
C LEU A 1042 -35.53 -12.78 -20.36
N PRO A 1043 -36.16 -13.87 -19.86
CA PRO A 1043 -37.25 -13.78 -18.90
C PRO A 1043 -36.77 -13.28 -17.54
N MET A 1044 -37.37 -12.19 -17.04
CA MET A 1044 -37.12 -11.71 -15.67
C MET A 1044 -37.93 -12.46 -14.60
N GLU A 1045 -38.92 -13.26 -15.00
CA GLU A 1045 -39.64 -14.24 -14.17
C GLU A 1045 -39.88 -15.51 -14.99
N PRO A 1046 -40.00 -16.72 -14.39
CA PRO A 1046 -40.15 -17.97 -15.14
C PRO A 1046 -41.41 -17.97 -16.03
N ASN A 1047 -41.24 -18.09 -17.35
CA ASN A 1047 -42.32 -17.90 -18.33
C ASN A 1047 -42.98 -19.22 -18.82
N GLY A 1048 -42.73 -20.33 -18.12
CA GLY A 1048 -43.22 -21.67 -18.49
C GLY A 1048 -42.42 -22.37 -19.60
N LYS A 1049 -41.68 -21.64 -20.44
CA LYS A 1049 -40.71 -22.21 -21.40
C LYS A 1049 -39.29 -22.26 -20.84
N HIS A 1050 -38.88 -21.22 -20.12
CA HIS A 1050 -37.52 -20.99 -19.66
C HIS A 1050 -37.48 -20.52 -18.19
N PRO A 1051 -36.41 -20.87 -17.44
CA PRO A 1051 -36.18 -20.35 -16.10
C PRO A 1051 -35.84 -18.85 -16.13
N GLN A 1052 -36.07 -18.17 -15.01
CA GLN A 1052 -35.66 -16.76 -14.80
C GLN A 1052 -34.17 -16.55 -15.13
N PHE A 1053 -33.85 -15.48 -15.85
CA PHE A 1053 -32.46 -15.09 -16.09
C PHE A 1053 -31.77 -14.67 -14.78
N PRO A 1054 -30.60 -15.22 -14.44
CA PRO A 1054 -29.95 -15.00 -13.14
C PRO A 1054 -29.24 -13.64 -13.06
N MET A 1055 -30.02 -12.56 -12.92
CA MET A 1055 -29.47 -11.22 -12.73
C MET A 1055 -28.59 -11.13 -11.46
N PRO A 1056 -27.40 -10.49 -11.54
CA PRO A 1056 -26.48 -10.32 -10.40
C PRO A 1056 -26.94 -9.28 -9.37
N TYR A 1057 -27.94 -8.46 -9.69
CA TYR A 1057 -28.51 -7.41 -8.86
C TYR A 1057 -30.03 -7.34 -9.03
N ASP A 1058 -30.70 -6.79 -8.02
CA ASP A 1058 -32.16 -6.69 -7.99
C ASP A 1058 -32.67 -5.67 -9.02
N VAL A 1059 -33.82 -5.94 -9.63
CA VAL A 1059 -34.58 -4.98 -10.46
C VAL A 1059 -35.98 -4.78 -9.86
N PRO A 1060 -36.60 -3.58 -9.97
CA PRO A 1060 -36.09 -2.37 -10.60
C PRO A 1060 -34.94 -1.73 -9.81
N ILE A 1061 -33.92 -1.24 -10.52
CA ILE A 1061 -32.72 -0.65 -9.91
C ILE A 1061 -33.03 0.69 -9.23
N MET A 1062 -32.54 0.88 -8.01
CA MET A 1062 -32.78 2.09 -7.21
C MET A 1062 -31.74 3.17 -7.48
N PRO A 1063 -32.14 4.44 -7.72
CA PRO A 1063 -31.21 5.57 -7.80
C PRO A 1063 -30.56 5.83 -6.43
N TYR A 1064 -29.45 6.58 -6.44
CA TYR A 1064 -28.86 7.13 -5.22
C TYR A 1064 -29.87 7.99 -4.44
N ALA A 1065 -29.87 7.85 -3.11
CA ALA A 1065 -30.61 8.73 -2.22
C ALA A 1065 -29.94 10.12 -2.16
N PRO A 1066 -30.64 11.20 -1.71
CA PRO A 1066 -30.07 12.55 -1.65
C PRO A 1066 -28.87 12.77 -0.71
N LYS A 1067 -28.37 11.70 -0.07
CA LYS A 1067 -27.15 11.68 0.77
C LYS A 1067 -26.12 10.61 0.34
N ASP A 1068 -26.41 9.78 -0.66
CA ASP A 1068 -25.44 8.80 -1.15
C ASP A 1068 -24.31 9.50 -1.91
N THR A 1069 -23.07 9.33 -1.46
CA THR A 1069 -21.88 9.59 -2.28
C THR A 1069 -21.45 8.31 -2.98
N PRO A 1070 -20.89 8.37 -4.21
CA PRO A 1070 -20.23 7.22 -4.81
C PRO A 1070 -19.05 6.80 -3.94
N PHE A 1071 -18.77 5.50 -3.82
CA PHE A 1071 -17.53 5.09 -3.17
C PHE A 1071 -16.32 5.56 -3.99
N PHE A 1072 -15.45 6.37 -3.40
CA PHE A 1072 -14.16 6.72 -3.97
C PHE A 1072 -13.06 5.88 -3.34
N ILE A 1073 -12.13 5.38 -4.14
CA ILE A 1073 -10.91 4.67 -3.70
C ILE A 1073 -10.04 5.55 -2.77
N ASN A 1074 -10.27 6.86 -2.77
CA ASN A 1074 -9.75 7.82 -1.81
C ASN A 1074 -10.15 7.52 -0.35
N TYR A 1075 -11.32 6.92 -0.10
CA TYR A 1075 -11.80 6.63 1.25
C TYR A 1075 -10.96 5.56 1.97
N LEU A 1076 -10.25 4.69 1.22
CA LEU A 1076 -9.21 3.79 1.76
C LEU A 1076 -7.96 4.53 2.31
N ARG A 1077 -7.98 5.86 2.33
CA ARG A 1077 -6.86 6.75 2.68
C ARG A 1077 -7.30 7.98 3.49
N SER A 1078 -8.52 8.02 4.03
CA SER A 1078 -9.11 9.27 4.56
C SER A 1078 -9.77 9.17 5.94
N GLU A 1079 -9.38 8.21 6.79
CA GLU A 1079 -9.90 8.09 8.17
C GLU A 1079 -9.33 9.14 9.16
N GLU A 1080 -8.96 10.33 8.67
CA GLU A 1080 -8.46 11.47 9.47
C GLU A 1080 -9.43 12.66 9.53
N SER A 1081 -10.64 12.56 8.93
CA SER A 1081 -11.47 13.75 8.67
C SER A 1081 -12.95 13.68 9.08
N GLU A 1082 -13.38 12.76 9.94
CA GLU A 1082 -14.77 12.73 10.47
C GLU A 1082 -14.83 12.63 12.01
N SER A 1083 -14.49 13.73 12.68
CA SER A 1083 -14.95 14.01 14.05
C SER A 1083 -15.03 15.53 14.34
N GLU A 1084 -16.08 16.18 13.83
CA GLU A 1084 -16.59 17.48 14.31
C GLU A 1084 -17.97 17.30 14.96
#